data_AF-A0A1C6L082-F1
#
_entry.id   AF-A0A1C6L082-F1
#
_cell.length_a   1.000
_cell.length_b   1.000
_cell.length_c   1.000
_cell.angle_alpha   90.00
_cell.angle_beta   90.00
_cell.angle_gamma   90.00
#
_symmetry.space_group_name_H-M   'P 1'
#
loop_
_entity.id
_entity.type
_entity.pdbx_description
1 polymer ?
#
loop_
_entity_poly.entity_id
_entity_poly.type
_entity_poly.pdbx_seq_one_letter_code
_entity_poly.pdbx_strand_id
1 'polypeptide(L)'
;MRLITYDCEVFAYDWLVTLKDKETGAYTCIWNDNEALKMALSDDCIYVGFNSKHYDQFIIKAIVAGFTPQEIKQVNDYIIGGGQGWDCPMLKDFYFAFSNVDIKDDMQMGLSLKAIEGHLGLSVKESTVPFDIDRPLTAEEKQETEYYCKHDVDTAEKLIDIRKDYLKNKVHIGRLAGLTDVRAMGMTNAKLTAAMLKASKKPHDDERKYVYPEKLLREYIPPEVFAFFDKMYDPSISDKELFSGKLDFKIGDCPGVVGYGGIHAAIPNYFFEESENRVIRNKDVASYYPHLMTLCGYTSRNIPSAEIFENVLDTRMKAKASGDKATANALKLVVNTTYGALLNKYNDLFDPLMGRSVCITGQLFLLELAEHLYSEVDGLKIVQLNTDGIMLECDRDQLELVDSICEEWQSRTGFELETDSVSKIAQKDVNNYVEVQADGKSKAKGGYLVKGISTVGAFNINNSCCIVATALKEYFVNGTPVEETINDCTDIFQFQIIAKAGAKYREAYHMVDGVKEPVQKVNRVYATADERYGKLFKVKAEDDSTAKIEMLPEHCIIDNDNQLSISDVDKSFYIEMAKKRVNDFKGIKPEKKRRTKKMATTKATAKETKDANVYQRLLTARAKFLEADVQKTGKNMHLSFKYFELDDIVPSAIRIFNEVGLIPIVNFTADTATMSIINTDNPEESISFTAPFNQIAPIVSNAGKQATNEMQALGSSITYMRRYLYMMALDICESDSIDANIGNDTAPAQTEKKAPATPQQRQEVKQELTAPNDNATSLQIKGLKAVLKQLREADPSKEEMISNIAVQTKGFTEISKSDCEELINRIKEMLGEGSEE
;
A
#
# COMPACT_ATOMS: atom_id res chain seq x y z
N MET A 1 -40.81 11.45 -5.99
CA MET A 1 -40.51 10.04 -5.68
C MET A 1 -40.05 9.96 -4.26
N ARG A 2 -40.50 8.95 -3.53
CA ARG A 2 -40.19 8.73 -2.12
C ARG A 2 -38.82 8.06 -1.97
N LEU A 3 -38.00 8.48 -1.02
CA LEU A 3 -36.71 7.84 -0.74
C LEU A 3 -36.91 6.73 0.31
N ILE A 4 -36.53 5.51 -0.04
CA ILE A 4 -36.53 4.35 0.85
C ILE A 4 -35.07 3.92 1.03
N THR A 5 -34.59 3.91 2.27
CA THR A 5 -33.27 3.33 2.58
C THR A 5 -33.44 1.85 2.87
N TYR A 6 -32.55 0.99 2.40
CA TYR A 6 -32.68 -0.45 2.61
C TYR A 6 -31.37 -1.22 2.70
N ASP A 7 -31.47 -2.42 3.27
CA ASP A 7 -30.39 -3.39 3.44
C ASP A 7 -30.95 -4.82 3.53
N CYS A 8 -30.12 -5.83 3.21
CA CYS A 8 -30.52 -7.25 3.19
C CYS A 8 -29.57 -8.12 4.04
N GLU A 9 -30.15 -9.04 4.81
CA GLU A 9 -29.40 -10.09 5.53
C GLU A 9 -29.80 -11.48 5.03
N VAL A 10 -28.82 -12.36 4.79
CA VAL A 10 -29.06 -13.70 4.22
C VAL A 10 -28.35 -14.80 5.02
N PHE A 11 -29.14 -15.75 5.51
CA PHE A 11 -28.72 -16.96 6.23
C PHE A 11 -29.11 -18.20 5.41
N ALA A 12 -28.78 -19.41 5.90
CA ALA A 12 -29.08 -20.64 5.15
C ALA A 12 -30.57 -20.92 4.97
N TYR A 13 -31.41 -20.58 5.95
CA TYR A 13 -32.85 -20.86 5.96
C TYR A 13 -33.72 -19.63 6.14
N ASP A 14 -33.11 -18.46 6.32
CA ASP A 14 -33.80 -17.21 6.57
C ASP A 14 -33.15 -16.07 5.79
N TRP A 15 -33.96 -15.09 5.39
CA TRP A 15 -33.50 -13.80 4.89
C TRP A 15 -34.37 -12.68 5.46
N LEU A 16 -33.77 -11.51 5.60
CA LEU A 16 -34.43 -10.28 6.03
C LEU A 16 -34.17 -9.18 5.00
N VAL A 17 -35.23 -8.46 4.63
CA VAL A 17 -35.11 -7.16 3.97
C VAL A 17 -35.68 -6.10 4.91
N THR A 18 -34.87 -5.11 5.25
CA THR A 18 -35.31 -3.95 6.04
C THR A 18 -35.43 -2.73 5.13
N LEU A 19 -36.61 -2.13 5.10
CA LEU A 19 -36.90 -0.90 4.39
C LEU A 19 -37.19 0.21 5.40
N LYS A 20 -36.66 1.41 5.19
CA LYS A 20 -37.00 2.61 5.96
C LYS A 20 -37.45 3.72 5.03
N ASP A 21 -38.67 4.20 5.26
CA ASP A 21 -39.18 5.40 4.60
C ASP A 21 -38.54 6.65 5.22
N LYS A 22 -37.76 7.39 4.44
CA LYS A 22 -37.02 8.56 4.95
C LYS A 22 -37.93 9.70 5.40
N GLU A 23 -39.13 9.82 4.82
CA GLU A 23 -40.06 10.90 5.16
C GLU A 23 -40.80 10.62 6.49
N THR A 24 -41.25 9.38 6.68
CA THR A 24 -42.04 8.99 7.86
C THR A 24 -41.18 8.43 8.99
N GLY A 25 -39.97 7.96 8.69
CA GLY A 25 -39.11 7.23 9.62
C GLY A 25 -39.57 5.79 9.87
N ALA A 26 -40.62 5.32 9.18
CA ALA A 26 -41.21 4.01 9.42
C ALA A 26 -40.33 2.88 8.85
N TYR A 27 -40.14 1.84 9.65
CA TYR A 27 -39.47 0.61 9.26
C TYR A 27 -40.47 -0.44 8.78
N THR A 28 -40.10 -1.18 7.73
CA THR A 28 -40.76 -2.41 7.28
C THR A 28 -39.71 -3.50 7.20
N CYS A 29 -39.80 -4.50 8.07
CA CYS A 29 -38.92 -5.68 8.10
C CYS A 29 -39.68 -6.87 7.55
N ILE A 30 -39.18 -7.48 6.47
CA ILE A 30 -39.83 -8.59 5.77
C ILE A 30 -38.95 -9.82 5.91
N TRP A 31 -39.49 -10.88 6.52
CA TRP A 31 -38.83 -12.16 6.72
C TRP A 31 -39.47 -13.24 5.86
N ASN A 32 -38.69 -13.91 5.01
CA ASN A 32 -39.09 -15.11 4.26
C ASN A 32 -40.44 -15.03 3.51
N ASP A 33 -40.90 -13.83 3.16
CA ASP A 33 -42.15 -13.59 2.46
C ASP A 33 -41.91 -12.85 1.13
N ASN A 34 -41.77 -13.64 0.08
CA ASN A 34 -41.48 -13.15 -1.26
C ASN A 34 -42.61 -12.25 -1.79
N GLU A 35 -43.88 -12.52 -1.44
CA GLU A 35 -45.02 -11.74 -1.90
C GLU A 35 -45.11 -10.40 -1.17
N ALA A 36 -44.88 -10.38 0.14
CA ALA A 36 -44.79 -9.13 0.90
C ALA A 36 -43.69 -8.21 0.35
N LEU A 37 -42.51 -8.75 0.00
CA LEU A 37 -41.46 -7.94 -0.61
C LEU A 37 -41.88 -7.39 -1.98
N LYS A 38 -42.47 -8.21 -2.85
CA LYS A 38 -42.99 -7.75 -4.15
C LYS A 38 -43.99 -6.61 -3.98
N MET A 39 -44.88 -6.70 -3.00
CA MET A 39 -45.87 -5.66 -2.70
C MET A 39 -45.27 -4.39 -2.10
N ALA A 40 -44.14 -4.49 -1.40
CA ALA A 40 -43.42 -3.35 -0.83
C ALA A 40 -42.60 -2.56 -1.86
N LEU A 41 -42.34 -3.15 -3.03
CA LEU A 41 -41.61 -2.53 -4.14
C LEU A 41 -42.56 -1.67 -4.99
N SER A 42 -42.20 -0.42 -5.22
CA SER A 42 -43.01 0.56 -5.96
C SER A 42 -42.17 1.40 -6.92
N ASP A 43 -42.71 1.65 -8.11
CA ASP A 43 -42.10 2.53 -9.12
C ASP A 43 -42.08 4.01 -8.72
N ASP A 44 -42.87 4.40 -7.70
CA ASP A 44 -42.88 5.77 -7.14
C ASP A 44 -41.76 6.01 -6.11
N CYS A 45 -41.04 4.94 -5.75
CA CYS A 45 -39.96 4.95 -4.75
C CYS A 45 -38.58 4.89 -5.42
N ILE A 46 -37.57 5.41 -4.70
CA ILE A 46 -36.15 5.25 -5.02
C ILE A 46 -35.53 4.55 -3.82
N TYR A 47 -34.94 3.39 -4.08
CA TYR A 47 -34.36 2.53 -3.06
C TYR A 47 -32.87 2.79 -2.99
N VAL A 48 -32.40 3.23 -1.82
CA VAL A 48 -31.01 3.61 -1.60
C VAL A 48 -30.38 2.66 -0.60
N GLY A 49 -29.33 1.95 -1.00
CA GLY A 49 -28.60 1.02 -0.12
C GLY A 49 -27.10 1.26 -0.18
N PHE A 50 -26.34 0.58 0.68
CA PHE A 50 -24.87 0.66 0.71
C PHE A 50 -24.27 -0.60 0.11
N ASN A 51 -23.53 -0.49 -1.01
CA ASN A 51 -23.07 -1.63 -1.81
C ASN A 51 -24.20 -2.38 -2.54
N SER A 52 -25.39 -1.78 -2.62
CA SER A 52 -26.59 -2.41 -3.16
C SER A 52 -26.51 -2.78 -4.63
N LYS A 53 -25.68 -2.10 -5.42
CA LYS A 53 -25.46 -2.45 -6.84
C LYS A 53 -24.65 -3.72 -7.03
N HIS A 54 -23.82 -4.07 -6.08
CA HIS A 54 -23.00 -5.27 -6.20
C HIS A 54 -23.62 -6.47 -5.50
N TYR A 55 -24.47 -6.23 -4.49
CA TYR A 55 -25.02 -7.26 -3.63
C TYR A 55 -26.55 -7.23 -3.59
N ASP A 56 -27.14 -6.31 -2.83
CA ASP A 56 -28.55 -6.34 -2.43
C ASP A 56 -29.52 -6.43 -3.60
N GLN A 57 -29.28 -5.71 -4.70
CA GLN A 57 -30.19 -5.75 -5.84
C GLN A 57 -30.36 -7.16 -6.43
N PHE A 58 -29.34 -8.01 -6.30
CA PHE A 58 -29.38 -9.39 -6.78
C PHE A 58 -30.07 -10.32 -5.77
N ILE A 59 -29.98 -10.02 -4.47
CA ILE A 59 -30.76 -10.69 -3.44
C ILE A 59 -32.25 -10.37 -3.61
N ILE A 60 -32.62 -9.09 -3.76
CA ILE A 60 -33.98 -8.66 -4.07
C ILE A 60 -34.48 -9.34 -5.35
N LYS A 61 -33.65 -9.38 -6.40
CA LYS A 61 -33.98 -10.08 -7.66
C LYS A 61 -34.27 -11.57 -7.45
N ALA A 62 -33.47 -12.27 -6.63
CA ALA A 62 -33.70 -13.68 -6.31
C ALA A 62 -35.02 -13.90 -5.56
N ILE A 63 -35.32 -13.06 -4.56
CA ILE A 63 -36.58 -13.11 -3.80
C ILE A 63 -37.77 -12.88 -4.72
N VAL A 64 -37.70 -11.85 -5.59
CA VAL A 64 -38.77 -11.54 -6.56
C VAL A 64 -38.93 -12.65 -7.59
N ALA A 65 -37.86 -13.37 -7.95
CA ALA A 65 -37.91 -14.54 -8.83
C ALA A 65 -38.64 -15.75 -8.19
N GLY A 66 -38.98 -15.67 -6.90
CA GLY A 66 -39.69 -16.76 -6.20
C GLY A 66 -38.77 -17.81 -5.58
N PHE A 67 -37.48 -17.52 -5.44
CA PHE A 67 -36.51 -18.48 -4.88
C PHE A 67 -36.80 -18.77 -3.40
N THR A 68 -36.48 -20.00 -3.00
CA THR A 68 -36.46 -20.43 -1.59
C THR A 68 -35.29 -19.78 -0.83
N PRO A 69 -35.33 -19.69 0.51
CA PRO A 69 -34.21 -19.17 1.30
C PRO A 69 -32.85 -19.82 0.97
N GLN A 70 -32.83 -21.14 0.74
CA GLN A 70 -31.62 -21.88 0.39
C GLN A 70 -31.08 -21.49 -1.00
N GLU A 71 -31.96 -21.29 -1.98
CA GLU A 71 -31.55 -20.80 -3.31
C GLU A 71 -31.05 -19.35 -3.25
N ILE A 72 -31.68 -18.50 -2.42
CA ILE A 72 -31.21 -17.14 -2.16
C ILE A 72 -29.83 -17.17 -1.49
N LYS A 73 -29.61 -18.10 -0.55
CA LYS A 73 -28.29 -18.32 0.06
C LYS A 73 -27.23 -18.72 -0.97
N GLN A 74 -27.57 -19.55 -1.96
CA GLN A 74 -26.64 -19.87 -3.05
C GLN A 74 -26.27 -18.65 -3.89
N VAL A 75 -27.24 -17.76 -4.19
CA VAL A 75 -26.98 -16.47 -4.85
C VAL A 75 -26.06 -15.60 -3.99
N ASN A 76 -26.35 -15.49 -2.69
CA ASN A 76 -25.50 -14.80 -1.73
C ASN A 76 -24.06 -15.33 -1.75
N ASP A 77 -23.89 -16.65 -1.60
CA ASP A 77 -22.57 -17.28 -1.49
C ASP A 77 -21.77 -17.16 -2.79
N TYR A 78 -22.44 -17.20 -3.94
CA TYR A 78 -21.82 -16.89 -5.23
C TYR A 78 -21.22 -15.48 -5.26
N ILE A 79 -21.97 -14.47 -4.79
CA ILE A 79 -21.52 -13.07 -4.79
C ILE A 79 -20.41 -12.86 -3.74
N ILE A 80 -20.58 -13.37 -2.52
CA ILE A 80 -19.59 -13.28 -1.44
C ILE A 80 -18.30 -14.01 -1.82
N GLY A 81 -18.39 -15.11 -2.57
CA GLY A 81 -17.25 -15.83 -3.15
C GLY A 81 -16.50 -15.08 -4.26
N GLY A 82 -16.93 -13.86 -4.63
CA GLY A 82 -16.30 -13.00 -5.63
C GLY A 82 -16.97 -13.03 -7.02
N GLY A 83 -18.05 -13.79 -7.18
CA GLY A 83 -18.89 -13.78 -8.37
C GLY A 83 -19.58 -12.43 -8.57
N GLN A 84 -19.85 -12.06 -9.82
CA GLN A 84 -20.61 -10.85 -10.12
C GLN A 84 -22.10 -11.17 -10.19
N GLY A 85 -22.95 -10.50 -9.43
CA GLY A 85 -24.38 -10.85 -9.36
C GLY A 85 -25.12 -10.85 -10.71
N TRP A 86 -24.69 -10.03 -11.68
CA TRP A 86 -25.24 -10.04 -13.04
C TRP A 86 -24.80 -11.25 -13.88
N ASP A 87 -23.70 -11.90 -13.52
CA ASP A 87 -23.19 -13.14 -14.13
C ASP A 87 -23.61 -14.40 -13.35
N CYS A 88 -24.41 -14.25 -12.28
CA CYS A 88 -24.91 -15.37 -11.49
C CYS A 88 -25.79 -16.28 -12.37
N PRO A 89 -25.43 -17.57 -12.57
CA PRO A 89 -26.16 -18.47 -13.46
C PRO A 89 -27.64 -18.60 -13.10
N MET A 90 -27.97 -18.62 -11.81
CA MET A 90 -29.34 -18.76 -11.32
C MET A 90 -30.23 -17.57 -11.69
N LEU A 91 -29.64 -16.39 -11.89
CA LEU A 91 -30.38 -15.15 -12.16
C LEU A 91 -30.39 -14.75 -13.65
N LYS A 92 -29.73 -15.53 -14.52
CA LYS A 92 -29.41 -15.12 -15.89
C LYS A 92 -30.66 -14.97 -16.77
N ASP A 93 -31.64 -15.85 -16.60
CA ASP A 93 -32.85 -15.90 -17.43
C ASP A 93 -34.02 -15.07 -16.85
N PHE A 94 -33.83 -14.48 -15.67
CA PHE A 94 -34.82 -13.62 -15.05
C PHE A 94 -34.38 -12.16 -15.18
N TYR A 95 -35.17 -11.30 -15.82
CA TYR A 95 -34.93 -9.86 -15.81
C TYR A 95 -35.79 -9.20 -14.74
N PHE A 96 -35.15 -8.46 -13.84
CA PHE A 96 -35.83 -7.64 -12.86
C PHE A 96 -34.96 -6.42 -12.56
N ALA A 97 -35.61 -5.27 -12.48
CA ALA A 97 -35.00 -4.00 -12.11
C ALA A 97 -36.02 -3.19 -11.32
N PHE A 98 -35.50 -2.38 -10.42
CA PHE A 98 -36.24 -1.40 -9.63
C PHE A 98 -35.37 -0.14 -9.49
N SER A 99 -35.91 0.94 -8.95
CA SER A 99 -35.23 2.24 -8.81
C SER A 99 -34.12 2.23 -7.75
N ASN A 100 -33.10 1.37 -7.90
CA ASN A 100 -31.98 1.21 -6.99
C ASN A 100 -30.87 2.25 -7.21
N VAL A 101 -30.40 2.86 -6.12
CA VAL A 101 -29.27 3.78 -6.05
C VAL A 101 -28.31 3.28 -4.97
N ASP A 102 -27.03 3.16 -5.32
CA ASP A 102 -26.01 2.73 -4.37
C ASP A 102 -25.30 3.96 -3.80
N ILE A 103 -25.47 4.22 -2.50
CA ILE A 103 -24.81 5.33 -1.82
C ILE A 103 -23.32 5.07 -1.60
N LYS A 104 -22.78 3.92 -2.01
CA LYS A 104 -21.33 3.61 -2.03
C LYS A 104 -20.63 4.12 -3.29
N ASP A 105 -21.37 4.47 -4.36
CA ASP A 105 -20.79 4.99 -5.59
C ASP A 105 -19.88 6.20 -5.34
N ASP A 106 -18.76 6.27 -6.06
CA ASP A 106 -17.79 7.37 -6.01
C ASP A 106 -17.17 7.60 -4.61
N MET A 107 -17.16 6.56 -3.76
CA MET A 107 -16.43 6.53 -2.49
C MET A 107 -15.05 5.90 -2.65
N GLN A 108 -14.15 6.22 -1.71
CA GLN A 108 -12.83 5.59 -1.61
C GLN A 108 -12.97 4.07 -1.48
N MET A 109 -12.31 3.33 -2.37
CA MET A 109 -12.29 1.87 -2.32
C MET A 109 -11.75 1.38 -0.97
N GLY A 110 -12.44 0.40 -0.39
CA GLY A 110 -12.06 -0.21 0.89
C GLY A 110 -12.68 0.45 2.12
N LEU A 111 -13.43 1.54 1.99
CA LEU A 111 -14.23 2.11 3.09
C LEU A 111 -15.54 1.32 3.27
N SER A 112 -15.75 0.71 4.43
CA SER A 112 -16.95 -0.07 4.77
C SER A 112 -17.93 0.74 5.63
N LEU A 113 -19.19 0.35 5.66
CA LEU A 113 -20.22 0.98 6.49
C LEU A 113 -19.80 1.04 7.98
N LYS A 114 -19.26 -0.06 8.52
CA LYS A 114 -18.74 -0.12 9.91
C LYS A 114 -17.58 0.85 10.17
N ALA A 115 -16.71 1.06 9.18
CA ALA A 115 -15.63 2.03 9.32
C ALA A 115 -16.16 3.47 9.31
N ILE A 116 -17.23 3.71 8.55
CA ILE A 116 -17.95 4.99 8.53
C ILE A 116 -18.65 5.23 9.85
N GLU A 117 -19.32 4.23 10.44
CA GLU A 117 -19.92 4.33 11.78
C GLU A 117 -18.90 4.84 12.79
N GLY A 118 -17.74 4.16 12.85
CA GLY A 118 -16.64 4.57 13.73
C GLY A 118 -16.18 6.00 13.45
N HIS A 119 -15.93 6.33 12.17
CA HIS A 119 -15.53 7.69 11.81
C HIS A 119 -16.59 8.75 12.09
N LEU A 120 -17.88 8.42 12.09
CA LEU A 120 -18.98 9.33 12.42
C LEU A 120 -19.29 9.42 13.91
N GLY A 121 -18.55 8.73 14.77
CA GLY A 121 -18.82 8.72 16.20
C GLY A 121 -20.01 7.83 16.60
N LEU A 122 -20.52 7.00 15.69
CA LEU A 122 -21.64 6.07 15.95
C LEU A 122 -21.14 4.77 16.56
N SER A 123 -22.02 4.03 17.25
CA SER A 123 -21.69 2.67 17.66
C SER A 123 -21.29 1.83 16.45
N VAL A 124 -20.19 1.09 16.55
CA VAL A 124 -19.69 0.23 15.49
C VAL A 124 -20.29 -1.16 15.67
N LYS A 125 -21.35 -1.47 14.93
CA LYS A 125 -22.14 -2.70 15.15
C LYS A 125 -21.82 -3.74 14.09
N GLU A 126 -21.34 -4.91 14.49
CA GLU A 126 -21.31 -6.11 13.63
C GLU A 126 -22.36 -7.13 14.12
N SER A 127 -22.75 -8.08 13.27
CA SER A 127 -23.81 -9.04 13.60
C SER A 127 -23.43 -9.94 14.78
N THR A 128 -24.36 -10.00 15.74
CA THR A 128 -24.61 -11.04 16.76
C THR A 128 -24.54 -12.49 16.26
N VAL A 129 -25.21 -12.66 15.13
CA VAL A 129 -25.66 -13.93 14.60
C VAL A 129 -24.77 -14.30 13.42
N PRO A 130 -24.06 -15.44 13.47
CA PRO A 130 -23.23 -15.90 12.36
C PRO A 130 -24.04 -16.15 11.08
N PHE A 131 -23.59 -15.60 9.95
CA PHE A 131 -24.23 -15.76 8.64
C PHE A 131 -24.09 -17.16 8.03
N ASP A 132 -23.29 -18.04 8.65
CA ASP A 132 -23.07 -19.43 8.27
C ASP A 132 -23.86 -20.42 9.14
N ILE A 133 -24.80 -19.95 9.98
CA ILE A 133 -25.74 -20.81 10.68
C ILE A 133 -26.50 -21.69 9.67
N ASP A 134 -26.33 -23.01 9.81
CA ASP A 134 -26.99 -24.05 8.99
C ASP A 134 -28.27 -24.59 9.67
N ARG A 135 -29.12 -23.69 10.17
CA ARG A 135 -30.46 -23.97 10.68
C ARG A 135 -31.34 -22.70 10.61
N PRO A 136 -32.67 -22.81 10.77
CA PRO A 136 -33.51 -21.63 10.98
C PRO A 136 -33.09 -20.83 12.22
N LEU A 137 -33.24 -19.51 12.13
CA LEU A 137 -32.98 -18.59 13.23
C LEU A 137 -34.06 -18.68 14.32
N THR A 138 -33.65 -18.56 15.59
CA THR A 138 -34.58 -18.43 16.71
C THR A 138 -35.26 -17.04 16.70
N ALA A 139 -36.29 -16.87 17.53
CA ALA A 139 -36.97 -15.58 17.65
C ALA A 139 -36.02 -14.48 18.15
N GLU A 140 -35.12 -14.82 19.08
CA GLU A 140 -34.11 -13.91 19.63
C GLU A 140 -33.07 -13.54 18.56
N GLU A 141 -32.57 -14.50 17.79
CA GLU A 141 -31.63 -14.26 16.69
C GLU A 141 -32.26 -13.38 15.60
N LYS A 142 -33.56 -13.55 15.31
CA LYS A 142 -34.30 -12.67 14.39
C LYS A 142 -34.42 -11.24 14.92
N GLN A 143 -34.73 -11.07 16.21
CA GLN A 143 -34.79 -9.74 16.83
C GLN A 143 -33.44 -9.02 16.80
N GLU A 144 -32.36 -9.75 17.09
CA GLU A 144 -31.00 -9.22 17.02
C GLU A 144 -30.59 -8.85 15.59
N THR A 145 -30.91 -9.70 14.62
CA THR A 145 -30.67 -9.43 13.20
C THR A 145 -31.46 -8.21 12.72
N GLU A 146 -32.71 -8.05 13.14
CA GLU A 146 -33.49 -6.85 12.84
C GLU A 146 -32.88 -5.58 13.44
N TYR A 147 -32.41 -5.63 14.69
CA TYR A 147 -31.74 -4.50 15.32
C TYR A 147 -30.47 -4.11 14.56
N TYR A 148 -29.66 -5.11 14.19
CA TYR A 148 -28.45 -4.94 13.38
C TYR A 148 -28.75 -4.32 12.01
N CYS A 149 -29.69 -4.90 11.25
CA CYS A 149 -30.04 -4.43 9.91
C CYS A 149 -30.67 -3.02 9.95
N LYS A 150 -31.49 -2.70 10.96
CA LYS A 150 -32.00 -1.34 11.20
C LYS A 150 -30.88 -0.34 11.42
N HIS A 151 -29.83 -0.70 12.17
CA HIS A 151 -28.66 0.15 12.38
C HIS A 151 -27.89 0.42 11.08
N ASP A 152 -27.80 -0.56 10.19
CA ASP A 152 -27.17 -0.39 8.87
C ASP A 152 -27.99 0.51 7.95
N VAL A 153 -29.31 0.32 7.94
CA VAL A 153 -30.24 1.23 7.24
C VAL A 153 -30.15 2.66 7.78
N ASP A 154 -30.09 2.85 9.10
CA ASP A 154 -29.90 4.17 9.72
C ASP A 154 -28.56 4.82 9.32
N THR A 155 -27.50 4.01 9.27
CA THR A 155 -26.17 4.51 8.89
C THR A 155 -26.11 4.86 7.40
N ALA A 156 -26.70 4.04 6.54
CA ALA A 156 -26.85 4.33 5.11
C ALA A 156 -27.68 5.61 4.89
N GLU A 157 -28.75 5.82 5.67
CA GLU A 157 -29.55 7.05 5.60
C GLU A 157 -28.75 8.30 6.03
N LYS A 158 -27.93 8.19 7.08
CA LYS A 158 -27.00 9.28 7.47
C LYS A 158 -26.02 9.62 6.35
N LEU A 159 -25.54 8.62 5.61
CA LEU A 159 -24.71 8.85 4.42
C LEU A 159 -25.46 9.58 3.30
N ILE A 160 -26.76 9.29 3.10
CA ILE A 160 -27.59 10.05 2.16
C ILE A 160 -27.63 11.53 2.55
N ASP A 161 -27.77 11.83 3.84
CA ASP A 161 -27.79 13.21 4.32
C ASP A 161 -26.44 13.91 4.18
N ILE A 162 -25.34 13.25 4.55
CA ILE A 162 -23.97 13.75 4.37
C ILE A 162 -23.67 14.00 2.88
N ARG A 163 -24.17 13.14 2.00
CA ARG A 163 -23.93 13.19 0.55
C ARG A 163 -25.08 13.82 -0.24
N LYS A 164 -25.95 14.59 0.42
CA LYS A 164 -27.14 15.20 -0.20
C LYS A 164 -26.79 16.10 -1.39
N ASP A 165 -25.76 16.92 -1.26
CA ASP A 165 -25.35 17.83 -2.34
C ASP A 165 -24.71 17.07 -3.51
N TYR A 166 -24.03 15.95 -3.23
CA TYR A 166 -23.55 15.04 -4.27
C TYR A 166 -24.73 14.45 -5.07
N LEU A 167 -25.77 13.95 -4.41
CA LEU A 167 -26.96 13.41 -5.10
C LEU A 167 -27.71 14.49 -5.89
N LYS A 168 -27.89 15.69 -5.32
CA LYS A 168 -28.51 16.83 -6.00
C LYS A 168 -27.74 17.22 -7.27
N ASN A 169 -26.41 17.29 -7.19
CA ASN A 169 -25.58 17.60 -8.34
C ASN A 169 -25.74 16.55 -9.44
N LYS A 170 -25.83 15.26 -9.09
CA LYS A 170 -26.09 14.20 -10.06
C LYS A 170 -27.44 14.35 -10.74
N VAL A 171 -28.49 14.64 -9.98
CA VAL A 171 -29.82 14.93 -10.54
C VAL A 171 -29.77 16.13 -11.50
N HIS A 172 -29.08 17.22 -11.12
CA HIS A 172 -28.95 18.40 -11.98
C HIS A 172 -28.25 18.08 -13.29
N ILE A 173 -27.10 17.39 -13.24
CA ILE A 173 -26.38 16.94 -14.44
C ILE A 173 -27.25 15.99 -15.28
N GLY A 174 -27.95 15.08 -14.62
CA GLY A 174 -28.88 14.16 -15.27
C GLY A 174 -29.93 14.88 -16.08
N ARG A 175 -30.59 15.89 -15.50
CA ARG A 175 -31.59 16.71 -16.17
C ARG A 175 -30.98 17.48 -17.36
N LEU A 176 -29.78 18.04 -17.22
CA LEU A 176 -29.05 18.67 -18.33
C LEU A 176 -28.74 17.67 -19.45
N ALA A 177 -28.48 16.41 -19.11
CA ALA A 177 -28.24 15.31 -20.04
C ALA A 177 -29.53 14.65 -20.57
N GLY A 178 -30.72 15.08 -20.15
CA GLY A 178 -32.01 14.48 -20.53
C GLY A 178 -32.29 13.12 -19.87
N LEU A 179 -31.68 12.83 -18.72
CA LEU A 179 -31.87 11.61 -17.93
C LEU A 179 -32.92 11.81 -16.83
N THR A 180 -33.58 10.73 -16.42
CA THR A 180 -34.42 10.73 -15.20
C THR A 180 -33.56 10.86 -13.95
N ASP A 181 -34.13 11.43 -12.88
CA ASP A 181 -33.45 11.65 -11.60
C ASP A 181 -32.86 10.33 -11.04
N VAL A 182 -33.64 9.23 -11.08
CA VAL A 182 -33.20 7.89 -10.63
C VAL A 182 -31.98 7.41 -11.41
N ARG A 183 -32.03 7.48 -12.75
CA ARG A 183 -30.94 7.03 -13.61
C ARG A 183 -29.68 7.85 -13.36
N ALA A 184 -29.82 9.16 -13.17
CA ALA A 184 -28.70 10.04 -12.87
C ALA A 184 -28.06 9.72 -11.51
N MET A 185 -28.87 9.50 -10.47
CA MET A 185 -28.37 9.07 -9.15
C MET A 185 -27.70 7.70 -9.19
N GLY A 186 -28.21 6.79 -10.02
CA GLY A 186 -27.70 5.43 -10.22
C GLY A 186 -26.44 5.31 -11.09
N MET A 187 -25.95 6.38 -11.72
CA MET A 187 -24.69 6.36 -12.49
C MET A 187 -23.52 6.83 -11.63
N THR A 188 -22.32 6.24 -11.74
CA THR A 188 -21.12 6.86 -11.16
C THR A 188 -20.84 8.22 -11.81
N ASN A 189 -20.11 9.11 -11.13
CA ASN A 189 -19.74 10.42 -11.68
C ASN A 189 -19.12 10.31 -13.08
N ALA A 190 -18.28 9.30 -13.30
CA ALA A 190 -17.67 9.06 -14.61
C ALA A 190 -18.70 8.66 -15.67
N LYS A 191 -19.66 7.77 -15.36
CA LYS A 191 -20.73 7.39 -16.31
C LYS A 191 -21.68 8.54 -16.60
N LEU A 192 -22.00 9.34 -15.57
CA LEU A 192 -22.85 10.51 -15.71
C LEU A 192 -22.17 11.61 -16.55
N THR A 193 -20.85 11.81 -16.36
CA THR A 193 -20.03 12.71 -17.18
C THR A 193 -20.04 12.27 -18.64
N ALA A 194 -19.85 10.97 -18.92
CA ALA A 194 -19.92 10.43 -20.27
C ALA A 194 -21.29 10.64 -20.92
N ALA A 195 -22.37 10.42 -20.17
CA ALA A 195 -23.74 10.67 -20.65
C ALA A 195 -23.98 12.16 -20.95
N MET A 196 -23.53 13.07 -20.07
CA MET A 196 -23.62 14.52 -20.28
C MET A 196 -22.88 14.96 -21.54
N LEU A 197 -21.71 14.39 -21.80
CA LEU A 197 -20.89 14.67 -22.98
C LEU A 197 -21.31 13.85 -24.21
N LYS A 198 -22.39 13.05 -24.11
CA LYS A 198 -22.92 12.18 -25.18
C LYS A 198 -21.85 11.23 -25.75
N ALA A 199 -20.94 10.78 -24.91
CA ALA A 199 -19.86 9.90 -25.31
C ALA A 199 -20.37 8.53 -25.73
N SER A 200 -19.71 7.93 -26.70
CA SER A 200 -19.94 6.55 -27.13
C SER A 200 -18.61 5.83 -27.26
N LYS A 201 -18.49 4.66 -26.62
CA LYS A 201 -17.23 3.92 -26.62
C LYS A 201 -16.78 3.56 -28.03
N LYS A 202 -15.54 3.89 -28.37
CA LYS A 202 -14.85 3.49 -29.60
C LYS A 202 -13.55 2.76 -29.27
N PRO A 203 -13.11 1.81 -30.10
CA PRO A 203 -11.80 1.20 -29.95
C PRO A 203 -10.69 2.21 -30.32
N HIS A 204 -9.62 2.25 -29.53
CA HIS A 204 -8.41 3.04 -29.77
C HIS A 204 -7.20 2.16 -29.50
N ASP A 205 -6.25 2.11 -30.44
CA ASP A 205 -5.01 1.33 -30.38
C ASP A 205 -3.75 2.22 -30.49
N ASP A 206 -3.94 3.52 -30.31
CA ASP A 206 -2.96 4.56 -30.59
C ASP A 206 -2.51 5.36 -29.35
N GLU A 207 -2.64 4.79 -28.14
CA GLU A 207 -2.29 5.43 -26.85
C GLU A 207 -0.88 6.06 -26.85
N ARG A 208 0.05 5.53 -27.67
CA ARG A 208 1.44 5.95 -27.80
C ARG A 208 1.71 7.02 -28.86
N LYS A 209 0.72 7.43 -29.66
CA LYS A 209 0.89 8.42 -30.74
C LYS A 209 0.77 9.87 -30.24
N TYR A 210 1.43 10.17 -29.13
CA TYR A 210 1.48 11.54 -28.58
C TYR A 210 2.21 12.49 -29.52
N VAL A 211 1.89 13.78 -29.42
CA VAL A 211 2.54 14.85 -30.15
C VAL A 211 2.81 15.98 -29.18
N TYR A 212 4.05 16.49 -29.18
CA TYR A 212 4.41 17.64 -28.36
C TYR A 212 3.71 18.90 -28.89
N PRO A 213 3.14 19.75 -28.02
CA PRO A 213 2.45 20.95 -28.45
C PRO A 213 3.42 22.00 -29.02
N GLU A 214 3.00 22.69 -30.08
CA GLU A 214 3.83 23.69 -30.78
C GLU A 214 4.23 24.88 -29.91
N LYS A 215 3.38 25.23 -28.94
CA LYS A 215 3.58 26.37 -28.05
C LYS A 215 4.61 26.10 -26.95
N LEU A 216 5.14 24.88 -26.81
CA LEU A 216 6.12 24.52 -25.78
C LEU A 216 7.51 25.08 -26.12
N LEU A 217 8.14 25.78 -25.18
CA LEU A 217 9.53 26.20 -25.29
C LEU A 217 10.44 25.07 -24.81
N ARG A 218 11.09 24.39 -25.76
CA ARG A 218 11.86 23.18 -25.48
C ARG A 218 13.19 23.48 -24.79
N GLU A 219 13.72 24.69 -24.96
CA GLU A 219 14.97 25.15 -24.37
C GLU A 219 14.95 25.18 -22.84
N TYR A 220 13.75 25.33 -22.24
CA TYR A 220 13.56 25.34 -20.79
C TYR A 220 13.15 23.97 -20.22
N ILE A 221 13.35 22.88 -20.97
CA ILE A 221 13.04 21.53 -20.50
C ILE A 221 14.30 20.66 -20.61
N PRO A 222 14.71 19.98 -19.52
CA PRO A 222 15.88 19.10 -19.56
C PRO A 222 15.75 18.02 -20.65
N PRO A 223 16.78 17.79 -21.49
CA PRO A 223 16.73 16.83 -22.59
C PRO A 223 16.35 15.41 -22.17
N GLU A 224 16.73 14.99 -20.96
CA GLU A 224 16.39 13.69 -20.38
C GLU A 224 14.89 13.49 -20.17
N VAL A 225 14.13 14.58 -19.96
CA VAL A 225 12.66 14.53 -19.82
C VAL A 225 12.02 14.18 -21.16
N PHE A 226 12.52 14.78 -22.25
CA PHE A 226 12.11 14.38 -23.60
C PHE A 226 12.49 12.93 -23.88
N ALA A 227 13.74 12.55 -23.62
CA ALA A 227 14.19 11.17 -23.80
C ALA A 227 13.37 10.14 -22.99
N PHE A 228 12.86 10.52 -21.82
CA PHE A 228 11.97 9.69 -21.03
C PHE A 228 10.59 9.51 -21.66
N PHE A 229 9.95 10.59 -22.12
CA PHE A 229 8.63 10.50 -22.76
C PHE A 229 8.71 9.90 -24.17
N ASP A 230 9.79 10.13 -24.92
CA ASP A 230 10.03 9.56 -26.25
C ASP A 230 10.12 8.02 -26.23
N LYS A 231 10.33 7.40 -25.06
CA LYS A 231 10.19 5.94 -24.88
C LYS A 231 8.81 5.43 -25.30
N MET A 232 7.79 6.28 -25.33
CA MET A 232 6.47 5.88 -25.79
C MET A 232 6.46 5.45 -27.26
N TYR A 233 7.39 5.94 -28.07
CA TYR A 233 7.51 5.55 -29.48
C TYR A 233 8.30 4.26 -29.68
N ASP A 234 8.88 3.68 -28.63
CA ASP A 234 9.57 2.40 -28.70
C ASP A 234 8.58 1.23 -28.57
N PRO A 235 8.32 0.46 -29.64
CA PRO A 235 7.38 -0.66 -29.60
C PRO A 235 7.91 -1.86 -28.80
N SER A 236 9.20 -1.90 -28.44
CA SER A 236 9.79 -3.01 -27.69
C SER A 236 9.45 -2.98 -26.20
N ILE A 237 9.08 -1.81 -25.66
CA ILE A 237 8.70 -1.62 -24.25
C ILE A 237 7.22 -1.95 -24.09
N SER A 238 6.84 -2.78 -23.11
CA SER A 238 5.43 -3.08 -22.84
C SER A 238 4.67 -1.90 -22.22
N ASP A 239 3.34 -1.78 -22.42
CA ASP A 239 2.55 -0.67 -21.84
C ASP A 239 2.64 -0.64 -20.31
N LYS A 240 2.66 -1.83 -19.70
CA LYS A 240 2.79 -1.97 -18.25
C LYS A 240 4.10 -1.37 -17.74
N GLU A 241 5.20 -1.67 -18.43
CA GLU A 241 6.51 -1.13 -18.08
C GLU A 241 6.56 0.38 -18.34
N LEU A 242 6.20 0.81 -19.55
CA LEU A 242 6.23 2.19 -20.00
C LEU A 242 5.45 3.11 -19.04
N PHE A 243 4.15 2.83 -18.84
CA PHE A 243 3.27 3.70 -18.06
C PHE A 243 3.47 3.59 -16.54
N SER A 244 4.34 2.68 -16.09
CA SER A 244 4.83 2.62 -14.70
C SER A 244 6.13 3.41 -14.49
N GLY A 245 6.79 3.81 -15.59
CA GLY A 245 8.04 4.54 -15.57
C GLY A 245 7.94 5.89 -14.87
N LYS A 246 9.05 6.29 -14.26
CA LYS A 246 9.26 7.58 -13.61
C LYS A 246 10.65 8.09 -13.93
N LEU A 247 10.81 9.41 -13.97
CA LEU A 247 12.09 10.08 -14.08
C LEU A 247 12.21 11.10 -12.95
N ASP A 248 13.28 11.00 -12.19
CA ASP A 248 13.65 12.02 -11.21
C ASP A 248 14.33 13.19 -11.93
N PHE A 249 14.00 14.41 -11.53
CA PHE A 249 14.63 15.65 -11.99
C PHE A 249 14.87 16.60 -10.81
N LYS A 250 15.55 17.73 -11.04
CA LYS A 250 15.80 18.71 -9.99
C LYS A 250 15.91 20.12 -10.57
N ILE A 251 15.15 21.07 -10.02
CA ILE A 251 15.23 22.51 -10.34
C ILE A 251 15.80 23.23 -9.13
N GLY A 252 17.02 23.77 -9.22
CA GLY A 252 17.69 24.36 -8.06
C GLY A 252 17.75 23.39 -6.88
N ASP A 253 17.12 23.73 -5.75
CA ASP A 253 17.05 22.86 -4.56
C ASP A 253 15.83 21.92 -4.52
N CYS A 254 14.95 21.98 -5.53
CA CYS A 254 13.68 21.28 -5.58
C CYS A 254 13.78 19.96 -6.35
N PRO A 255 13.90 18.80 -5.67
CA PRO A 255 13.81 17.51 -6.34
C PRO A 255 12.36 17.25 -6.79
N GLY A 256 12.21 16.60 -7.93
CA GLY A 256 10.91 16.26 -8.48
C GLY A 256 10.91 14.95 -9.25
N VAL A 257 9.71 14.50 -9.58
CA VAL A 257 9.46 13.31 -10.38
C VAL A 257 8.43 13.62 -11.45
N VAL A 258 8.73 13.26 -12.70
CA VAL A 258 7.75 13.20 -13.79
C VAL A 258 7.41 11.74 -14.11
N GLY A 259 6.22 11.52 -14.66
CA GLY A 259 5.79 10.20 -15.08
C GLY A 259 4.47 10.26 -15.84
N TYR A 260 3.74 9.15 -15.90
CA TYR A 260 2.44 9.08 -16.59
C TYR A 260 1.24 9.33 -15.67
N GLY A 261 1.50 9.85 -14.46
CA GLY A 261 0.50 10.17 -13.44
C GLY A 261 0.52 11.63 -12.95
N GLY A 262 1.36 12.49 -13.53
CA GLY A 262 1.53 13.88 -13.11
C GLY A 262 2.91 14.18 -12.51
N ILE A 263 3.20 15.48 -12.38
CA ILE A 263 4.46 16.02 -11.85
C ILE A 263 4.32 16.28 -10.35
N HIS A 264 5.36 15.94 -9.60
CA HIS A 264 5.45 16.23 -8.17
C HIS A 264 6.87 16.65 -7.83
N ALA A 265 7.05 17.86 -7.34
CA ALA A 265 8.32 18.37 -6.85
C ALA A 265 8.11 19.22 -5.61
N ALA A 266 9.02 19.11 -4.64
CA ALA A 266 8.99 19.94 -3.45
C ALA A 266 10.36 19.94 -2.76
N ILE A 267 10.78 21.10 -2.26
CA ILE A 267 11.87 21.16 -1.29
C ILE A 267 11.40 20.44 -0.02
N PRO A 268 12.05 19.33 0.40
CA PRO A 268 11.65 18.62 1.60
C PRO A 268 11.96 19.45 2.84
N ASN A 269 11.12 19.33 3.86
CA ASN A 269 11.37 19.94 5.18
C ASN A 269 11.61 21.47 5.13
N TYR A 270 10.84 22.15 4.30
CA TYR A 270 10.97 23.57 4.03
C TYR A 270 10.11 24.41 4.97
N PHE A 271 10.70 25.49 5.50
CA PHE A 271 10.02 26.48 6.32
C PHE A 271 10.32 27.86 5.78
N PHE A 272 9.31 28.72 5.76
CA PHE A 272 9.46 30.10 5.34
C PHE A 272 8.50 30.98 6.13
N GLU A 273 8.96 32.20 6.40
CA GLU A 273 8.18 33.30 6.95
C GLU A 273 8.57 34.56 6.17
N GLU A 274 7.57 35.28 5.68
CA GLU A 274 7.76 36.45 4.82
C GLU A 274 8.55 37.53 5.58
N SER A 275 9.46 38.16 4.85
CA SER A 275 10.27 39.27 5.38
C SER A 275 10.11 40.50 4.49
N GLU A 276 10.77 41.60 4.87
CA GLU A 276 10.78 42.82 4.06
C GLU A 276 11.28 42.54 2.62
N ASN A 277 12.29 41.69 2.48
CA ASN A 277 12.97 41.44 1.20
C ASN A 277 12.54 40.15 0.49
N ARG A 278 12.15 39.09 1.20
CA ARG A 278 11.81 37.78 0.61
C ARG A 278 10.31 37.51 0.66
N VAL A 279 9.77 36.97 -0.43
CA VAL A 279 8.33 36.67 -0.59
C VAL A 279 8.11 35.30 -1.22
N ILE A 280 6.96 34.67 -0.91
CA ILE A 280 6.43 33.52 -1.66
C ILE A 280 5.20 33.93 -2.46
N ARG A 281 5.13 33.43 -3.70
CA ARG A 281 3.95 33.46 -4.56
C ARG A 281 3.61 32.04 -4.99
N ASN A 282 2.36 31.65 -4.81
CA ASN A 282 1.81 30.44 -5.40
C ASN A 282 1.06 30.82 -6.67
N LYS A 283 1.46 30.25 -7.80
CA LYS A 283 0.89 30.49 -9.14
C LYS A 283 0.16 29.22 -9.57
N ASP A 284 -1.16 29.20 -9.44
CA ASP A 284 -2.00 28.05 -9.83
C ASP A 284 -2.69 28.32 -11.18
N VAL A 285 -2.72 27.33 -12.07
CA VAL A 285 -3.39 27.44 -13.36
C VAL A 285 -4.89 27.17 -13.19
N ALA A 286 -5.72 28.15 -13.55
CA ALA A 286 -7.16 28.07 -13.35
C ALA A 286 -7.79 26.94 -14.17
N SER A 287 -8.40 25.94 -13.49
CA SER A 287 -9.04 24.79 -14.14
C SER A 287 -8.12 24.10 -15.18
N TYR A 288 -6.88 23.80 -14.79
CA TYR A 288 -5.78 23.48 -15.69
C TYR A 288 -6.10 22.42 -16.75
N TYR A 289 -6.40 21.19 -16.34
CA TYR A 289 -6.67 20.09 -17.28
C TYR A 289 -7.87 20.34 -18.21
N PRO A 290 -9.02 20.85 -17.72
CA PRO A 290 -10.09 21.29 -18.62
C PRO A 290 -9.65 22.28 -19.71
N HIS A 291 -8.89 23.33 -19.38
CA HIS A 291 -8.41 24.28 -20.38
C HIS A 291 -7.34 23.65 -21.29
N LEU A 292 -6.51 22.78 -20.76
CA LEU A 292 -5.51 22.07 -21.56
C LEU A 292 -6.18 21.21 -22.65
N MET A 293 -7.29 20.54 -22.32
CA MET A 293 -8.06 19.77 -23.29
C MET A 293 -8.62 20.62 -24.44
N THR A 294 -9.07 21.85 -24.15
CA THR A 294 -9.60 22.74 -25.19
C THR A 294 -8.48 23.39 -25.99
N LEU A 295 -7.48 23.97 -25.33
CA LEU A 295 -6.38 24.70 -25.96
C LEU A 295 -5.48 23.82 -26.84
N CYS A 296 -5.25 22.57 -26.44
CA CYS A 296 -4.40 21.63 -27.17
C CYS A 296 -5.19 20.59 -27.97
N GLY A 297 -6.53 20.64 -27.97
CA GLY A 297 -7.36 19.70 -28.72
C GLY A 297 -7.37 18.27 -28.17
N TYR A 298 -7.19 18.08 -26.85
CA TYR A 298 -7.14 16.78 -26.18
C TYR A 298 -8.49 16.35 -25.57
N THR A 299 -9.61 16.79 -26.14
CA THR A 299 -10.93 16.26 -25.77
C THR A 299 -11.10 14.84 -26.31
N SER A 300 -11.92 14.01 -25.64
CA SER A 300 -12.14 12.62 -26.07
C SER A 300 -12.69 12.55 -27.49
N ARG A 301 -12.13 11.69 -28.35
CA ARG A 301 -12.67 11.41 -29.70
C ARG A 301 -13.97 10.59 -29.66
N ASN A 302 -14.41 10.18 -28.47
CA ASN A 302 -15.63 9.43 -28.25
C ASN A 302 -16.87 10.32 -28.11
N ILE A 303 -16.70 11.64 -27.94
CA ILE A 303 -17.81 12.59 -27.97
C ILE A 303 -18.10 13.03 -29.42
N PRO A 304 -19.32 13.50 -29.73
CA PRO A 304 -19.67 13.92 -31.09
C PRO A 304 -18.83 15.08 -31.64
N SER A 305 -18.43 16.02 -30.78
CA SER A 305 -17.60 17.18 -31.13
C SER A 305 -16.94 17.76 -29.87
N ALA A 306 -15.71 18.28 -30.01
CA ALA A 306 -15.00 19.03 -28.96
C ALA A 306 -15.83 20.20 -28.40
N GLU A 307 -16.64 20.82 -29.26
CA GLU A 307 -17.55 21.92 -28.93
C GLU A 307 -18.51 21.59 -27.79
N ILE A 308 -18.86 20.31 -27.59
CA ILE A 308 -19.73 19.90 -26.47
C ILE A 308 -19.03 20.12 -25.13
N PHE A 309 -17.75 19.79 -25.05
CA PHE A 309 -16.96 19.99 -23.83
C PHE A 309 -16.65 21.48 -23.61
N GLU A 310 -16.32 22.20 -24.67
CA GLU A 310 -16.12 23.66 -24.64
C GLU A 310 -17.38 24.37 -24.13
N ASN A 311 -18.56 24.03 -24.67
CA ASN A 311 -19.84 24.58 -24.22
C ASN A 311 -20.12 24.30 -22.74
N VAL A 312 -19.72 23.12 -22.22
CA VAL A 312 -19.83 22.80 -20.79
C VAL A 312 -18.93 23.71 -19.95
N LEU A 313 -17.68 23.92 -20.38
CA LEU A 313 -16.74 24.80 -19.71
C LEU A 313 -17.24 26.26 -19.71
N ASP A 314 -17.67 26.77 -20.86
CA ASP A 314 -18.22 28.12 -21.01
C ASP A 314 -19.48 28.34 -20.18
N THR A 315 -20.40 27.37 -20.20
CA THR A 315 -21.63 27.43 -19.40
C THR A 315 -21.32 27.48 -17.92
N ARG A 316 -20.32 26.71 -17.47
CA ARG A 316 -19.83 26.78 -16.08
C ARG A 316 -19.27 28.16 -15.75
N MET A 317 -18.46 28.74 -16.63
CA MET A 317 -17.87 30.07 -16.41
C MET A 317 -18.94 31.16 -16.36
N LYS A 318 -19.93 31.12 -17.26
CA LYS A 318 -21.12 32.00 -17.23
C LYS A 318 -21.91 31.83 -15.94
N ALA A 319 -22.13 30.60 -15.47
CA ALA A 319 -22.81 30.32 -14.21
C ALA A 319 -22.03 30.84 -12.99
N LYS A 320 -20.69 30.73 -12.98
CA LYS A 320 -19.85 31.36 -11.94
C LYS A 320 -20.04 32.88 -11.94
N ALA A 321 -19.99 33.51 -13.11
CA ALA A 321 -20.13 34.97 -13.25
C ALA A 321 -21.52 35.48 -12.85
N SER A 322 -22.58 34.73 -13.16
CA SER A 322 -23.97 35.08 -12.82
C SER A 322 -24.37 34.69 -11.39
N GLY A 323 -23.52 33.96 -10.66
CA GLY A 323 -23.82 33.47 -9.32
C GLY A 323 -24.73 32.23 -9.25
N ASP A 324 -24.98 31.54 -10.38
CA ASP A 324 -25.69 30.25 -10.41
C ASP A 324 -24.79 29.14 -9.86
N LYS A 325 -24.79 29.01 -8.53
CA LYS A 325 -23.97 28.03 -7.82
C LYS A 325 -24.36 26.59 -8.15
N ALA A 326 -25.64 26.30 -8.45
CA ALA A 326 -26.10 24.95 -8.72
C ALA A 326 -25.51 24.44 -10.04
N THR A 327 -25.66 25.21 -11.12
CA THR A 327 -25.08 24.86 -12.42
C THR A 327 -23.56 24.89 -12.39
N ALA A 328 -22.94 25.88 -11.74
CA ALA A 328 -21.49 25.96 -11.64
C ALA A 328 -20.89 24.74 -10.92
N ASN A 329 -21.50 24.29 -9.82
CA ASN A 329 -21.04 23.11 -9.07
C ASN A 329 -21.28 21.80 -9.83
N ALA A 330 -22.45 21.66 -10.46
CA ALA A 330 -22.77 20.50 -11.28
C ALA A 330 -21.79 20.35 -12.45
N LEU A 331 -21.55 21.42 -13.21
CA LEU A 331 -20.62 21.38 -14.35
C LEU A 331 -19.16 21.29 -13.89
N LYS A 332 -18.81 21.80 -12.68
CA LYS A 332 -17.49 21.56 -12.07
C LYS A 332 -17.19 20.06 -11.93
N LEU A 333 -18.19 19.26 -11.56
CA LEU A 333 -18.04 17.80 -11.47
C LEU A 333 -17.73 17.18 -12.84
N VAL A 334 -18.44 17.59 -13.89
CA VAL A 334 -18.24 17.09 -15.26
C VAL A 334 -16.81 17.41 -15.74
N VAL A 335 -16.37 18.66 -15.65
CA VAL A 335 -15.03 19.06 -16.12
C VAL A 335 -13.92 18.39 -15.33
N ASN A 336 -14.04 18.27 -14.00
CA ASN A 336 -13.02 17.63 -13.16
C ASN A 336 -12.96 16.10 -13.36
N THR A 337 -14.09 15.47 -13.69
CA THR A 337 -14.16 14.01 -13.88
C THR A 337 -13.66 13.59 -15.26
N THR A 338 -13.76 14.47 -16.27
CA THR A 338 -13.47 14.15 -17.67
C THR A 338 -12.08 13.56 -17.86
N TYR A 339 -11.03 14.15 -17.27
CA TYR A 339 -9.66 13.65 -17.38
C TYR A 339 -9.53 12.20 -16.90
N GLY A 340 -10.00 11.91 -15.68
CA GLY A 340 -9.94 10.55 -15.13
C GLY A 340 -10.75 9.54 -15.95
N ALA A 341 -11.82 9.98 -16.62
CA ALA A 341 -12.63 9.14 -17.48
C ALA A 341 -11.91 8.75 -18.79
N LEU A 342 -11.02 9.60 -19.33
CA LEU A 342 -10.23 9.29 -20.53
C LEU A 342 -9.35 8.05 -20.36
N LEU A 343 -8.85 7.80 -19.13
CA LEU A 343 -7.98 6.67 -18.81
C LEU A 343 -8.72 5.46 -18.20
N ASN A 344 -10.06 5.54 -18.03
CA ASN A 344 -10.86 4.45 -17.48
C ASN A 344 -11.45 3.57 -18.59
N LYS A 345 -10.84 2.40 -18.84
CA LYS A 345 -11.23 1.44 -19.91
C LYS A 345 -12.71 0.98 -19.91
N TYR A 346 -13.42 1.16 -18.80
CA TYR A 346 -14.84 0.80 -18.68
C TYR A 346 -15.79 1.98 -18.91
N ASN A 347 -15.27 3.18 -19.17
CA ASN A 347 -16.07 4.37 -19.42
C ASN A 347 -16.21 4.64 -20.92
N ASP A 348 -17.32 5.26 -21.34
CA ASP A 348 -17.55 5.60 -22.74
C ASP A 348 -16.65 6.74 -23.24
N LEU A 349 -16.08 7.56 -22.34
CA LEU A 349 -15.07 8.58 -22.67
C LEU A 349 -13.66 8.01 -22.87
N PHE A 350 -13.45 6.71 -22.65
CA PHE A 350 -12.12 6.09 -22.70
C PHE A 350 -11.43 6.38 -24.04
N ASP A 351 -10.39 7.19 -23.95
CA ASP A 351 -9.55 7.63 -25.05
C ASP A 351 -8.15 7.86 -24.47
N PRO A 352 -7.35 6.79 -24.36
CA PRO A 352 -6.13 6.83 -23.58
C PRO A 352 -5.06 7.73 -24.22
N LEU A 353 -5.02 7.86 -25.55
CA LEU A 353 -4.14 8.83 -26.22
C LEU A 353 -4.42 10.25 -25.72
N MET A 354 -5.69 10.66 -25.68
CA MET A 354 -6.06 12.00 -25.19
C MET A 354 -5.76 12.15 -23.70
N GLY A 355 -6.04 11.12 -22.89
CA GLY A 355 -5.70 11.10 -21.47
C GLY A 355 -4.19 11.26 -21.20
N ARG A 356 -3.34 10.54 -21.94
CA ARG A 356 -1.88 10.67 -21.85
C ARG A 356 -1.40 12.02 -22.33
N SER A 357 -1.98 12.54 -23.41
CA SER A 357 -1.61 13.85 -23.98
C SER A 357 -1.85 14.97 -22.96
N VAL A 358 -3.02 14.98 -22.29
CA VAL A 358 -3.31 15.91 -21.18
C VAL A 358 -2.26 15.80 -20.07
N CYS A 359 -1.98 14.58 -19.62
CA CYS A 359 -1.05 14.37 -18.50
C CYS A 359 0.39 14.77 -18.84
N ILE A 360 0.91 14.35 -20.00
CA ILE A 360 2.29 14.61 -20.40
C ILE A 360 2.47 16.10 -20.70
N THR A 361 1.61 16.68 -21.55
CA THR A 361 1.69 18.10 -21.88
C THR A 361 1.54 18.99 -20.66
N GLY A 362 0.61 18.68 -19.75
CA GLY A 362 0.41 19.47 -18.54
C GLY A 362 1.65 19.52 -17.64
N GLN A 363 2.40 18.42 -17.55
CA GLN A 363 3.66 18.39 -16.81
C GLN A 363 4.75 19.21 -17.52
N LEU A 364 4.85 19.11 -18.84
CA LEU A 364 5.87 19.81 -19.61
C LEU A 364 5.71 21.33 -19.54
N PHE A 365 4.48 21.84 -19.64
CA PHE A 365 4.24 23.29 -19.54
C PHE A 365 4.55 23.87 -18.14
N LEU A 366 4.26 23.12 -17.07
CA LEU A 366 4.61 23.56 -15.71
C LEU A 366 6.11 23.46 -15.46
N LEU A 367 6.76 22.40 -15.94
CA LEU A 367 8.21 22.24 -15.85
C LEU A 367 8.94 23.35 -16.62
N GLU A 368 8.50 23.64 -17.84
CA GLU A 368 8.99 24.75 -18.67
C GLU A 368 8.91 26.08 -17.91
N LEU A 369 7.73 26.43 -17.36
CA LEU A 369 7.55 27.67 -16.63
C LEU A 369 8.47 27.76 -15.40
N ALA A 370 8.60 26.65 -14.66
CA ALA A 370 9.45 26.61 -13.47
C ALA A 370 10.94 26.75 -13.80
N GLU A 371 11.43 26.07 -14.82
CA GLU A 371 12.83 26.16 -15.29
C GLU A 371 13.12 27.55 -15.88
N HIS A 372 12.18 28.10 -16.66
CA HIS A 372 12.30 29.46 -17.20
C HIS A 372 12.44 30.49 -16.07
N LEU A 373 11.52 30.49 -15.10
CA LEU A 373 11.59 31.35 -13.93
C LEU A 373 12.89 31.15 -13.13
N TYR A 374 13.31 29.91 -12.94
CA TYR A 374 14.54 29.60 -12.21
C TYR A 374 15.81 30.07 -12.94
N SER A 375 15.82 30.04 -14.27
CA SER A 375 16.98 30.40 -15.09
C SER A 375 17.19 31.91 -15.24
N GLU A 376 16.11 32.70 -15.23
CA GLU A 376 16.16 34.14 -15.52
C GLU A 376 16.11 35.02 -14.26
N VAL A 377 15.56 34.51 -13.15
CA VAL A 377 15.35 35.31 -11.94
C VAL A 377 16.39 34.98 -10.87
N ASP A 378 17.32 35.91 -10.66
CA ASP A 378 18.39 35.77 -9.67
C ASP A 378 17.82 35.53 -8.26
N GLY A 379 18.35 34.51 -7.56
CA GLY A 379 17.96 34.18 -6.20
C GLY A 379 16.56 33.57 -6.04
N LEU A 380 15.86 33.26 -7.14
CA LEU A 380 14.58 32.56 -7.12
C LEU A 380 14.76 31.09 -6.70
N LYS A 381 13.83 30.58 -5.90
CA LYS A 381 13.70 29.16 -5.60
C LYS A 381 12.33 28.68 -6.00
N ILE A 382 12.30 27.57 -6.72
CA ILE A 382 11.07 26.80 -6.86
C ILE A 382 10.87 25.99 -5.58
N VAL A 383 9.85 26.31 -4.80
CA VAL A 383 9.56 25.63 -3.53
C VAL A 383 8.78 24.34 -3.76
N GLN A 384 7.85 24.36 -4.71
CA GLN A 384 6.97 23.25 -5.03
C GLN A 384 6.45 23.32 -6.46
N LEU A 385 6.32 22.16 -7.12
CA LEU A 385 5.45 21.97 -8.29
C LEU A 385 4.46 20.85 -7.99
N ASN A 386 3.19 21.09 -8.28
CA ASN A 386 2.14 20.08 -8.20
C ASN A 386 1.42 19.95 -9.56
N THR A 387 0.27 19.28 -9.59
CA THR A 387 -0.47 18.99 -10.82
C THR A 387 -0.87 20.23 -11.62
N ASP A 388 -1.11 21.36 -10.95
CA ASP A 388 -1.73 22.55 -11.53
C ASP A 388 -1.08 23.87 -11.13
N GLY A 389 0.02 23.88 -10.36
CA GLY A 389 0.65 25.12 -9.92
C GLY A 389 2.10 25.01 -9.46
N ILE A 390 2.72 26.18 -9.35
CA ILE A 390 4.12 26.39 -8.96
C ILE A 390 4.16 27.37 -7.79
N MET A 391 4.84 26.97 -6.72
CA MET A 391 5.16 27.86 -5.60
C MET A 391 6.61 28.29 -5.71
N LEU A 392 6.84 29.61 -5.72
CA LEU A 392 8.16 30.20 -5.84
C LEU A 392 8.46 31.16 -4.69
N GLU A 393 9.73 31.20 -4.27
CA GLU A 393 10.30 32.14 -3.33
C GLU A 393 11.28 33.06 -4.07
N CYS A 394 11.13 34.37 -3.98
CA CYS A 394 12.03 35.33 -4.63
C CYS A 394 12.21 36.60 -3.81
N ASP A 395 13.15 37.44 -4.23
CA ASP A 395 13.29 38.79 -3.69
C ASP A 395 12.15 39.67 -4.19
N ARG A 396 11.66 40.57 -3.33
CA ARG A 396 10.48 41.39 -3.63
C ARG A 396 10.68 42.30 -4.84
N ASP A 397 11.92 42.73 -5.09
CA ASP A 397 12.28 43.55 -6.26
C ASP A 397 12.30 42.76 -7.58
N GLN A 398 12.31 41.42 -7.53
CA GLN A 398 12.22 40.55 -8.70
C GLN A 398 10.79 40.25 -9.14
N LEU A 399 9.77 40.68 -8.38
CA LEU A 399 8.36 40.36 -8.68
C LEU A 399 7.91 40.85 -10.06
N GLU A 400 8.38 42.02 -10.50
CA GLU A 400 8.04 42.55 -11.82
C GLU A 400 8.58 41.64 -12.94
N LEU A 401 9.79 41.11 -12.79
CA LEU A 401 10.38 40.16 -13.74
C LEU A 401 9.61 38.83 -13.72
N VAL A 402 9.33 38.29 -12.53
CA VAL A 402 8.51 37.07 -12.37
C VAL A 402 7.16 37.20 -13.05
N ASP A 403 6.46 38.31 -12.82
CA ASP A 403 5.14 38.56 -13.40
C ASP A 403 5.23 38.72 -14.92
N SER A 404 6.28 39.37 -15.45
CA SER A 404 6.49 39.47 -16.90
C SER A 404 6.70 38.13 -17.60
N ILE A 405 7.45 37.20 -16.96
CA ILE A 405 7.65 35.83 -17.48
C ILE A 405 6.32 35.06 -17.42
N CYS A 406 5.57 35.20 -16.33
CA CYS A 406 4.25 34.59 -16.21
C CYS A 406 3.25 35.14 -17.23
N GLU A 407 3.29 36.44 -17.53
CA GLU A 407 2.45 37.09 -18.55
C GLU A 407 2.80 36.63 -19.97
N GLU A 408 4.08 36.49 -20.30
CA GLU A 408 4.53 35.87 -21.56
C GLU A 408 3.96 34.46 -21.69
N TRP A 409 4.15 33.64 -20.66
CA TRP A 409 3.72 32.25 -20.67
C TRP A 409 2.20 32.14 -20.83
N GLN A 410 1.42 32.96 -20.12
CA GLN A 410 -0.03 33.02 -20.26
C GLN A 410 -0.45 33.45 -21.68
N SER A 411 0.17 34.49 -22.23
CA SER A 411 -0.13 35.00 -23.58
C SER A 411 0.16 33.96 -24.67
N ARG A 412 1.31 33.29 -24.59
CA ARG A 412 1.71 32.25 -25.54
C ARG A 412 0.83 31.02 -25.42
N THR A 413 0.70 30.47 -24.22
CA THR A 413 0.01 29.19 -24.00
C THR A 413 -1.51 29.32 -24.08
N GLY A 414 -2.06 30.45 -23.63
CA GLY A 414 -3.48 30.71 -23.44
C GLY A 414 -4.03 30.31 -22.07
N PHE A 415 -3.17 29.87 -21.14
CA PHE A 415 -3.55 29.59 -19.76
C PHE A 415 -3.67 30.88 -18.94
N GLU A 416 -4.38 30.78 -17.81
CA GLU A 416 -4.54 31.85 -16.83
C GLU A 416 -3.99 31.39 -15.47
N LEU A 417 -3.15 32.23 -14.85
CA LEU A 417 -2.53 31.98 -13.55
C LEU A 417 -3.23 32.81 -12.47
N GLU A 418 -3.76 32.13 -11.46
CA GLU A 418 -4.21 32.72 -10.20
C GLU A 418 -3.00 32.83 -9.26
N THR A 419 -2.78 34.01 -8.68
CA THR A 419 -1.66 34.24 -7.75
C THR A 419 -2.14 34.40 -6.32
N ASP A 420 -1.64 33.55 -5.43
CA ASP A 420 -1.82 33.65 -3.98
C ASP A 420 -0.50 34.07 -3.29
N SER A 421 -0.60 34.94 -2.29
CA SER A 421 0.54 35.33 -1.44
C SER A 421 0.59 34.47 -0.18
N VAL A 422 1.77 33.91 0.12
CA VAL A 422 2.01 33.07 1.30
C VAL A 422 2.94 33.80 2.25
N SER A 423 2.43 34.12 3.45
CA SER A 423 3.19 34.80 4.50
C SER A 423 3.99 33.83 5.36
N LYS A 424 3.54 32.58 5.49
CA LYS A 424 4.24 31.54 6.25
C LYS A 424 3.95 30.16 5.68
N ILE A 425 4.93 29.27 5.65
CA ILE A 425 4.73 27.87 5.28
C ILE A 425 5.61 26.95 6.13
N ALA A 426 5.03 25.82 6.52
CA ALA A 426 5.71 24.66 7.08
C ALA A 426 5.40 23.45 6.18
N GLN A 427 6.41 22.92 5.50
CA GLN A 427 6.28 21.87 4.51
C GLN A 427 7.18 20.68 4.85
N LYS A 428 6.58 19.49 4.94
CA LYS A 428 7.34 18.24 5.00
C LYS A 428 7.69 17.75 3.59
N ASP A 429 6.69 17.73 2.71
CA ASP A 429 6.75 17.31 1.31
C ASP A 429 5.56 17.90 0.53
N VAL A 430 5.52 17.70 -0.80
CA VAL A 430 4.46 18.21 -1.72
C VAL A 430 3.03 17.85 -1.28
N ASN A 431 2.87 16.80 -0.49
CA ASN A 431 1.58 16.31 -0.03
C ASN A 431 1.31 16.63 1.43
N ASN A 432 2.22 17.25 2.19
CA ASN A 432 2.06 17.54 3.62
C ASN A 432 2.64 18.91 3.96
N TYR A 433 1.78 19.94 3.96
CA TYR A 433 2.16 21.30 4.33
C TYR A 433 0.99 22.10 4.94
N VAL A 434 1.35 23.10 5.73
CA VAL A 434 0.47 24.18 6.20
C VAL A 434 1.05 25.49 5.69
N GLU A 435 0.20 26.30 5.06
CA GLU A 435 0.53 27.66 4.64
C GLU A 435 -0.45 28.66 5.28
N VAL A 436 0.03 29.88 5.52
CA VAL A 436 -0.74 31.01 6.00
C VAL A 436 -0.69 32.07 4.92
N GLN A 437 -1.85 32.57 4.53
CA GLN A 437 -1.99 33.65 3.56
C GLN A 437 -1.76 35.02 4.22
N ALA A 438 -1.60 36.07 3.43
CA ALA A 438 -1.39 37.43 3.94
C ALA A 438 -2.55 37.95 4.82
N ASP A 439 -3.76 37.42 4.65
CA ASP A 439 -4.95 37.76 5.46
C ASP A 439 -5.06 36.95 6.77
N GLY A 440 -4.07 36.08 7.06
CA GLY A 440 -4.06 35.20 8.22
C GLY A 440 -4.81 33.88 8.04
N LYS A 441 -5.49 33.67 6.90
CA LYS A 441 -6.17 32.41 6.61
C LYS A 441 -5.15 31.30 6.39
N SER A 442 -5.30 30.18 7.09
CA SER A 442 -4.45 29.01 6.90
C SER A 442 -5.08 27.99 5.96
N LYS A 443 -4.24 27.36 5.14
CA LYS A 443 -4.58 26.20 4.30
C LYS A 443 -3.67 25.04 4.70
N ALA A 444 -4.25 23.86 4.81
CA ALA A 444 -3.51 22.64 5.17
C ALA A 444 -3.75 21.56 4.11
N LYS A 445 -2.69 20.83 3.76
CA LYS A 445 -2.75 19.70 2.82
C LYS A 445 -2.03 18.49 3.43
N GLY A 446 -2.58 17.30 3.20
CA GLY A 446 -1.95 16.04 3.55
C GLY A 446 -2.58 15.25 4.68
N GLY A 447 -2.32 13.94 4.67
CA GLY A 447 -2.91 13.00 5.64
C GLY A 447 -2.44 13.21 7.08
N TYR A 448 -1.35 13.95 7.30
CA TYR A 448 -0.91 14.36 8.64
C TYR A 448 -1.78 15.47 9.23
N LEU A 449 -2.34 16.34 8.39
CA LEU A 449 -2.93 17.63 8.77
C LEU A 449 -4.45 17.72 8.48
N VAL A 450 -4.93 16.96 7.51
CA VAL A 450 -6.33 16.97 7.06
C VAL A 450 -7.02 15.68 7.49
N LYS A 451 -8.09 15.85 8.26
CA LYS A 451 -8.94 14.79 8.84
C LYS A 451 -10.42 15.15 8.64
N GLY A 452 -11.31 14.19 8.86
CA GLY A 452 -12.74 14.36 8.61
C GLY A 452 -13.17 13.89 7.23
N ILE A 453 -14.30 14.43 6.78
CA ILE A 453 -14.87 14.14 5.47
C ILE A 453 -14.03 14.86 4.42
N SER A 454 -13.54 14.12 3.42
CA SER A 454 -12.78 14.69 2.32
C SER A 454 -13.67 15.58 1.46
N THR A 455 -13.19 16.79 1.17
CA THR A 455 -13.83 17.72 0.24
C THR A 455 -13.28 17.60 -1.20
N VAL A 456 -12.28 16.74 -1.40
CA VAL A 456 -11.57 16.54 -2.67
C VAL A 456 -11.52 15.05 -3.03
N GLY A 457 -11.65 14.75 -4.32
CA GLY A 457 -11.58 13.39 -4.85
C GLY A 457 -12.81 12.54 -4.53
N ALA A 458 -12.62 11.22 -4.52
CA ALA A 458 -13.67 10.28 -4.11
C ALA A 458 -14.07 10.54 -2.65
N PHE A 459 -15.35 10.36 -2.33
CA PHE A 459 -15.84 10.57 -0.97
C PHE A 459 -15.10 9.64 -0.01
N ASN A 460 -14.53 10.22 1.03
CA ASN A 460 -13.82 9.50 2.08
C ASN A 460 -14.07 10.20 3.41
N ILE A 461 -13.94 9.47 4.49
CA ILE A 461 -13.95 10.03 5.85
C ILE A 461 -12.84 9.38 6.66
N ASN A 462 -12.06 10.19 7.37
CA ASN A 462 -11.05 9.70 8.30
C ASN A 462 -10.98 10.60 9.53
N ASN A 463 -11.68 10.18 10.58
CA ASN A 463 -11.62 10.78 11.91
C ASN A 463 -10.70 10.03 12.89
N SER A 464 -9.66 9.35 12.39
CA SER A 464 -8.64 8.76 13.27
C SER A 464 -7.58 9.80 13.66
N CYS A 465 -7.34 9.94 14.97
CA CYS A 465 -6.38 10.87 15.57
C CYS A 465 -6.55 12.33 15.09
N CYS A 466 -7.79 12.84 15.06
CA CYS A 466 -8.06 14.23 14.69
C CYS A 466 -7.27 15.22 15.57
N ILE A 467 -7.14 14.93 16.86
CA ILE A 467 -6.41 15.80 17.79
C ILE A 467 -4.95 16.02 17.39
N VAL A 468 -4.30 15.01 16.82
CA VAL A 468 -2.90 15.11 16.36
C VAL A 468 -2.81 16.06 15.17
N ALA A 469 -3.77 16.00 14.23
CA ALA A 469 -3.81 16.92 13.10
C ALA A 469 -4.10 18.36 13.55
N THR A 470 -4.99 18.54 14.53
CA THR A 470 -5.27 19.84 15.14
C THR A 470 -4.03 20.41 15.84
N ALA A 471 -3.36 19.63 16.68
CA ALA A 471 -2.15 20.05 17.38
C ALA A 471 -1.01 20.44 16.42
N LEU A 472 -0.85 19.73 15.30
CA LEU A 472 0.13 20.11 14.27
C LEU A 472 -0.19 21.47 13.64
N LYS A 473 -1.46 21.73 13.31
CA LYS A 473 -1.88 23.02 12.74
C LYS A 473 -1.64 24.16 13.74
N GLU A 474 -2.05 24.00 15.00
CA GLU A 474 -1.81 24.99 16.05
C GLU A 474 -0.30 25.25 16.26
N TYR A 475 0.50 24.18 16.26
CA TYR A 475 1.95 24.30 16.38
C TYR A 475 2.59 25.12 15.25
N PHE A 476 2.24 24.84 13.98
CA PHE A 476 2.86 25.52 12.84
C PHE A 476 2.31 26.92 12.58
N VAL A 477 1.01 27.14 12.82
CA VAL A 477 0.37 28.43 12.59
C VAL A 477 0.64 29.37 13.77
N ASN A 478 0.27 28.95 14.99
CA ASN A 478 0.20 29.80 16.18
C ASN A 478 1.39 29.61 17.14
N GLY A 479 2.23 28.58 16.93
CA GLY A 479 3.36 28.30 17.82
C GLY A 479 2.98 27.59 19.13
N THR A 480 1.72 27.18 19.29
CA THR A 480 1.24 26.48 20.47
C THR A 480 1.91 25.10 20.60
N PRO A 481 2.52 24.74 21.74
CA PRO A 481 3.06 23.41 21.96
C PRO A 481 1.99 22.33 21.75
N VAL A 482 2.36 21.22 21.09
CA VAL A 482 1.39 20.15 20.77
C VAL A 482 0.76 19.53 22.03
N GLU A 483 1.51 19.53 23.14
CA GLU A 483 1.04 19.06 24.45
C GLU A 483 -0.15 19.86 24.97
N GLU A 484 -0.14 21.17 24.78
CA GLU A 484 -1.19 22.06 25.26
C GLU A 484 -2.51 21.72 24.56
N THR A 485 -2.51 21.73 23.22
CA THR A 485 -3.69 21.40 22.41
C THR A 485 -4.25 20.00 22.75
N ILE A 486 -3.39 19.01 22.96
CA ILE A 486 -3.82 17.63 23.25
C ILE A 486 -4.34 17.50 24.69
N ASN A 487 -3.67 18.10 25.67
CA ASN A 487 -4.06 18.00 27.07
C ASN A 487 -5.38 18.75 27.35
N ASP A 488 -5.63 19.86 26.67
CA ASP A 488 -6.84 20.66 26.84
C ASP A 488 -8.08 20.06 26.16
N CYS A 489 -7.89 19.11 25.23
CA CYS A 489 -9.01 18.47 24.53
C CYS A 489 -9.74 17.44 25.42
N THR A 490 -11.05 17.61 25.60
CA THR A 490 -11.91 16.71 26.40
C THR A 490 -12.83 15.83 25.56
N ASP A 491 -12.91 16.06 24.25
CA ASP A 491 -13.70 15.24 23.32
C ASP A 491 -12.95 13.95 22.97
N ILE A 492 -13.43 12.82 23.52
CA ILE A 492 -12.83 11.50 23.31
C ILE A 492 -12.75 11.13 21.82
N PHE A 493 -13.72 11.55 20.99
CA PHE A 493 -13.74 11.20 19.57
C PHE A 493 -12.60 11.84 18.78
N GLN A 494 -11.95 12.90 19.29
CA GLN A 494 -10.74 13.45 18.66
C GLN A 494 -9.54 12.49 18.74
N PHE A 495 -9.57 11.56 19.70
CA PHE A 495 -8.50 10.60 19.97
C PHE A 495 -8.71 9.25 19.29
N GLN A 496 -9.91 8.96 18.79
CA GLN A 496 -10.24 7.62 18.30
C GLN A 496 -9.32 7.15 17.18
N ILE A 497 -9.19 5.84 17.05
CA ILE A 497 -8.53 5.17 15.93
C ILE A 497 -9.47 4.08 15.44
N ILE A 498 -9.82 4.11 14.15
CA ILE A 498 -10.64 3.06 13.54
C ILE A 498 -9.72 1.94 13.02
N ALA A 499 -9.62 0.87 13.80
CA ALA A 499 -8.84 -0.33 13.53
C ALA A 499 -9.63 -1.28 12.62
N LYS A 500 -9.10 -1.60 11.43
CA LYS A 500 -9.82 -2.42 10.43
C LYS A 500 -9.02 -3.65 9.98
N ALA A 501 -9.65 -4.81 10.06
CA ALA A 501 -9.30 -6.00 9.30
C ALA A 501 -10.05 -5.99 7.95
N GLY A 502 -9.30 -5.99 6.84
CA GLY A 502 -9.90 -5.98 5.50
C GLY A 502 -10.54 -7.32 5.11
N ALA A 503 -11.21 -7.37 3.96
CA ALA A 503 -11.93 -8.56 3.49
C ALA A 503 -11.05 -9.83 3.32
N LYS A 504 -9.74 -9.67 3.11
CA LYS A 504 -8.78 -10.79 3.00
C LYS A 504 -8.50 -11.51 4.33
N TYR A 505 -9.03 -11.00 5.44
CA TYR A 505 -8.81 -11.54 6.78
C TYR A 505 -10.09 -12.23 7.25
N ARG A 506 -9.95 -13.47 7.74
CA ARG A 506 -11.09 -14.27 8.25
C ARG A 506 -11.62 -13.68 9.55
N GLU A 507 -10.73 -13.29 10.44
CA GLU A 507 -11.04 -12.84 11.80
C GLU A 507 -10.05 -11.79 12.31
N ALA A 508 -10.44 -11.13 13.40
CA ALA A 508 -9.61 -10.24 14.19
C ALA A 508 -9.69 -10.65 15.67
N TYR A 509 -8.63 -10.37 16.42
CA TYR A 509 -8.60 -10.62 17.87
C TYR A 509 -7.82 -9.52 18.60
N HIS A 510 -8.18 -9.30 19.86
CA HIS A 510 -7.50 -8.41 20.80
C HIS A 510 -6.67 -9.26 21.77
N MET A 511 -5.44 -8.83 22.07
CA MET A 511 -4.66 -9.45 23.14
C MET A 511 -5.04 -8.83 24.48
N VAL A 512 -5.67 -9.60 25.37
CA VAL A 512 -6.05 -9.15 26.73
C VAL A 512 -5.41 -10.08 27.75
N ASP A 513 -4.57 -9.54 28.64
CA ASP A 513 -3.79 -10.31 29.63
C ASP A 513 -2.95 -11.47 29.02
N GLY A 514 -2.52 -11.30 27.76
CA GLY A 514 -1.79 -12.32 27.01
C GLY A 514 -2.66 -13.42 26.39
N VAL A 515 -3.99 -13.30 26.50
CA VAL A 515 -4.99 -14.19 25.89
C VAL A 515 -5.53 -13.55 24.60
N LYS A 516 -5.84 -14.37 23.60
CA LYS A 516 -6.48 -13.92 22.36
C LYS A 516 -8.00 -13.89 22.56
N GLU A 517 -8.58 -12.71 22.56
CA GLU A 517 -10.03 -12.51 22.59
C GLU A 517 -10.54 -12.16 21.20
N PRO A 518 -11.44 -12.97 20.59
CA PRO A 518 -12.05 -12.64 19.31
C PRO A 518 -12.76 -11.29 19.36
N VAL A 519 -12.59 -10.49 18.32
CA VAL A 519 -13.28 -9.20 18.17
C VAL A 519 -13.80 -9.03 16.76
N GLN A 520 -14.72 -8.09 16.58
CA GLN A 520 -15.25 -7.70 15.28
C GLN A 520 -14.14 -7.20 14.33
N LYS A 521 -14.38 -7.16 13.02
CA LYS A 521 -13.34 -6.79 12.05
C LYS A 521 -13.03 -5.30 12.06
N VAL A 522 -13.98 -4.47 12.42
CA VAL A 522 -13.79 -3.01 12.54
C VAL A 522 -14.01 -2.58 13.97
N ASN A 523 -12.99 -2.01 14.62
CA ASN A 523 -13.09 -1.56 16.01
C ASN A 523 -12.71 -0.09 16.15
N ARG A 524 -13.44 0.63 17.00
CA ARG A 524 -12.98 1.90 17.55
C ARG A 524 -12.06 1.61 18.73
N VAL A 525 -10.85 2.14 18.68
CA VAL A 525 -9.88 1.98 19.77
C VAL A 525 -9.27 3.31 20.20
N TYR A 526 -8.82 3.33 21.45
CA TYR A 526 -8.03 4.42 22.03
C TYR A 526 -6.74 3.87 22.63
N ALA A 527 -5.67 4.66 22.64
CA ALA A 527 -4.52 4.37 23.49
C ALA A 527 -4.94 4.37 24.97
N THR A 528 -4.43 3.42 25.75
CA THR A 528 -4.67 3.33 27.19
C THR A 528 -3.36 3.07 27.94
N ALA A 529 -3.29 3.52 29.19
CA ALA A 529 -2.18 3.23 30.09
C ALA A 529 -2.33 1.86 30.77
N ASP A 530 -3.49 1.21 30.62
CA ASP A 530 -3.74 -0.11 31.18
C ASP A 530 -3.04 -1.20 30.38
N GLU A 531 -1.94 -1.72 30.93
CA GLU A 531 -1.09 -2.72 30.29
C GLU A 531 -1.76 -4.09 30.07
N ARG A 532 -2.94 -4.32 30.68
CA ARG A 532 -3.74 -5.53 30.43
C ARG A 532 -4.18 -5.65 28.98
N TYR A 533 -4.49 -4.52 28.35
CA TYR A 533 -4.94 -4.47 26.96
C TYR A 533 -3.74 -4.29 26.03
N GLY A 534 -3.52 -5.25 25.14
CA GLY A 534 -2.47 -5.23 24.12
C GLY A 534 -2.98 -4.71 22.77
N LYS A 535 -2.35 -5.17 21.68
CA LYS A 535 -2.76 -4.80 20.30
C LYS A 535 -3.85 -5.69 19.75
N LEU A 536 -4.54 -5.17 18.73
CA LEU A 536 -5.37 -5.95 17.83
C LEU A 536 -4.55 -6.55 16.68
N PHE A 537 -4.94 -7.76 16.30
CA PHE A 537 -4.36 -8.55 15.23
C PHE A 537 -5.45 -9.03 14.27
N LYS A 538 -5.03 -9.41 13.06
CA LYS A 538 -5.87 -9.91 11.98
C LYS A 538 -5.27 -11.18 11.40
N VAL A 539 -6.11 -12.15 11.08
CA VAL A 539 -5.69 -13.48 10.58
C VAL A 539 -6.10 -13.59 9.12
N LYS A 540 -5.15 -13.86 8.22
CA LYS A 540 -5.44 -13.99 6.79
C LYS A 540 -6.27 -15.24 6.52
N ALA A 541 -7.21 -15.15 5.59
CA ALA A 541 -8.05 -16.28 5.20
C ALA A 541 -7.31 -17.35 4.38
N GLU A 542 -6.21 -16.99 3.70
CA GLU A 542 -5.48 -17.86 2.76
C GLU A 542 -4.52 -18.84 3.46
N ASP A 543 -3.79 -18.36 4.48
CA ASP A 543 -2.64 -19.06 5.07
C ASP A 543 -2.66 -19.06 6.61
N ASP A 544 -3.76 -18.60 7.22
CA ASP A 544 -3.91 -18.37 8.67
C ASP A 544 -2.80 -17.51 9.30
N SER A 545 -2.03 -16.78 8.48
CA SER A 545 -0.95 -15.93 8.99
C SER A 545 -1.51 -14.73 9.75
N THR A 546 -0.90 -14.45 10.90
CA THR A 546 -1.28 -13.35 11.76
C THR A 546 -0.49 -12.09 11.40
N ALA A 547 -1.19 -10.96 11.28
CA ALA A 547 -0.58 -9.64 11.12
C ALA A 547 -1.14 -8.67 12.17
N LYS A 548 -0.31 -7.71 12.60
CA LYS A 548 -0.78 -6.59 13.42
C LYS A 548 -1.68 -5.67 12.59
N ILE A 549 -2.69 -5.07 13.21
CA ILE A 549 -3.31 -3.88 12.62
C ILE A 549 -2.30 -2.73 12.77
N GLU A 550 -1.99 -2.08 11.65
CA GLU A 550 -0.94 -1.07 11.59
C GLU A 550 -1.33 0.21 12.35
N MET A 551 -0.33 0.96 12.81
CA MET A 551 -0.49 2.26 13.48
C MET A 551 -1.25 2.26 14.82
N LEU A 552 -1.51 1.08 15.42
CA LEU A 552 -2.09 0.99 16.76
C LEU A 552 -1.06 1.22 17.89
N PRO A 553 -1.49 1.83 19.02
CA PRO A 553 -0.68 1.92 20.23
C PRO A 553 -0.32 0.54 20.76
N GLU A 554 0.74 0.42 21.58
CA GLU A 554 1.10 -0.86 22.22
C GLU A 554 -0.02 -1.42 23.09
N HIS A 555 -0.68 -0.51 23.81
CA HIS A 555 -1.84 -0.79 24.63
C HIS A 555 -3.03 0.00 24.12
N CYS A 556 -4.09 -0.70 23.71
CA CYS A 556 -5.30 -0.06 23.21
C CYS A 556 -6.57 -0.70 23.77
N ILE A 557 -7.54 0.13 24.14
CA ILE A 557 -8.85 -0.30 24.61
C ILE A 557 -9.88 -0.13 23.50
N ILE A 558 -10.83 -1.07 23.40
CA ILE A 558 -11.92 -1.06 22.40
C ILE A 558 -13.13 -0.34 23.01
N ASP A 559 -13.79 0.50 22.20
CA ASP A 559 -15.00 1.23 22.58
C ASP A 559 -16.00 1.32 21.43
N ASN A 560 -16.50 0.18 20.96
CA ASN A 560 -17.43 0.15 19.84
C ASN A 560 -18.80 0.74 20.19
N ASP A 561 -19.15 0.79 21.48
CA ASP A 561 -20.46 1.24 21.96
C ASP A 561 -20.45 2.65 22.58
N ASN A 562 -19.32 3.37 22.48
CA ASN A 562 -19.16 4.73 23.00
C ASN A 562 -19.44 4.84 24.52
N GLN A 563 -18.92 3.91 25.31
CA GLN A 563 -19.10 3.83 26.76
C GLN A 563 -17.91 4.40 27.55
N LEU A 564 -16.76 4.60 26.90
CA LEU A 564 -15.58 5.16 27.54
C LEU A 564 -15.62 6.69 27.62
N SER A 565 -14.76 7.22 28.47
CA SER A 565 -14.58 8.65 28.71
C SER A 565 -13.13 9.08 28.43
N ILE A 566 -12.89 10.40 28.41
CA ILE A 566 -11.55 10.92 28.17
C ILE A 566 -10.52 10.49 29.23
N SER A 567 -10.95 10.14 30.45
CA SER A 567 -10.04 9.64 31.49
C SER A 567 -9.48 8.25 31.21
N ASP A 568 -10.10 7.49 30.30
CA ASP A 568 -9.65 6.16 29.90
C ASP A 568 -8.54 6.21 28.82
N VAL A 569 -8.31 7.40 28.25
CA VAL A 569 -7.39 7.62 27.13
C VAL A 569 -6.01 8.06 27.62
N ASP A 570 -4.97 7.33 27.25
CA ASP A 570 -3.59 7.78 27.42
C ASP A 570 -3.23 8.83 26.36
N LYS A 571 -3.24 10.10 26.76
CA LYS A 571 -2.88 11.24 25.91
C LYS A 571 -1.40 11.22 25.49
N SER A 572 -0.52 10.56 26.24
CA SER A 572 0.93 10.54 26.00
C SER A 572 1.25 9.97 24.63
N PHE A 573 0.57 8.90 24.22
CA PHE A 573 0.71 8.31 22.89
C PHE A 573 0.47 9.33 21.75
N TYR A 574 -0.57 10.16 21.88
CA TYR A 574 -0.91 11.14 20.85
C TYR A 574 0.05 12.32 20.85
N ILE A 575 0.54 12.72 22.03
CA ILE A 575 1.60 13.73 22.18
C ILE A 575 2.87 13.26 21.48
N GLU A 576 3.31 12.03 21.73
CA GLU A 576 4.49 11.45 21.08
C GLU A 576 4.30 11.33 19.57
N MET A 577 3.10 10.94 19.12
CA MET A 577 2.76 10.91 17.71
C MET A 577 2.85 12.31 17.08
N ALA A 578 2.30 13.34 17.75
CA ALA A 578 2.37 14.72 17.28
C ALA A 578 3.82 15.22 17.21
N LYS A 579 4.62 15.02 18.26
CA LYS A 579 6.05 15.36 18.30
C LYS A 579 6.84 14.69 17.18
N LYS A 580 6.60 13.40 16.95
CA LYS A 580 7.22 12.67 15.85
C LYS A 580 6.88 13.31 14.51
N ARG A 581 5.61 13.66 14.28
CA ARG A 581 5.19 14.33 13.04
C ARG A 581 5.78 15.73 12.91
N VAL A 582 5.91 16.51 14.00
CA VAL A 582 6.65 17.78 13.98
C VAL A 582 8.11 17.56 13.56
N ASN A 583 8.76 16.53 14.09
CA ASN A 583 10.12 16.17 13.70
C ASN A 583 10.21 15.73 12.23
N ASP A 584 9.21 14.99 11.73
CA ASP A 584 9.13 14.62 10.32
C ASP A 584 9.05 15.88 9.43
N PHE A 585 8.36 16.95 9.84
CA PHE A 585 8.34 18.25 9.16
C PHE A 585 9.68 18.97 9.23
N LYS A 586 10.36 18.91 10.37
CA LYS A 586 11.68 19.52 10.58
C LYS A 586 12.84 18.73 9.97
N GLY A 587 12.57 17.58 9.35
CA GLY A 587 13.62 16.68 8.83
C GLY A 587 14.48 16.04 9.93
N ILE A 588 14.03 16.11 11.19
CA ILE A 588 14.73 15.54 12.33
C ILE A 588 14.47 14.04 12.33
N LYS A 589 15.49 13.28 11.91
CA LYS A 589 15.44 11.82 12.00
C LYS A 589 15.53 11.45 13.48
N PRO A 590 14.64 10.57 13.99
CA PRO A 590 14.82 10.03 15.33
C PRO A 590 16.20 9.37 15.39
N GLU A 591 16.92 9.57 16.50
CA GLU A 591 18.12 8.80 16.76
C GLU A 591 17.79 7.32 16.52
N LYS A 592 18.62 6.64 15.72
CA LYS A 592 18.46 5.20 15.50
C LYS A 592 18.64 4.51 16.86
N LYS A 593 17.55 4.34 17.62
CA LYS A 593 17.48 3.31 18.65
C LYS A 593 17.74 2.00 17.91
N ARG A 594 18.95 1.44 18.06
CA ARG A 594 19.29 0.11 17.54
C ARG A 594 18.15 -0.80 17.97
N ARG A 595 17.40 -1.35 17.01
CA ARG A 595 16.31 -2.31 17.26
C ARG A 595 16.89 -3.51 18.01
N THR A 596 16.85 -3.49 19.33
CA THR A 596 16.82 -4.71 20.13
C THR A 596 15.46 -5.34 19.85
N LYS A 597 15.44 -6.46 19.12
CA LYS A 597 14.26 -7.33 19.08
C LYS A 597 14.06 -7.84 20.50
N LYS A 598 13.24 -7.17 21.31
CA LYS A 598 12.59 -7.84 22.45
C LYS A 598 11.60 -8.84 21.84
N MET A 599 12.00 -10.10 21.78
CA MET A 599 11.02 -11.18 21.61
C MET A 599 10.27 -11.32 22.93
N ALA A 600 8.94 -11.42 22.83
CA ALA A 600 8.09 -11.84 23.94
C ALA A 600 8.41 -13.30 24.25
N THR A 601 9.21 -13.55 25.28
CA THR A 601 9.18 -14.82 26.00
C THR A 601 8.17 -14.70 27.13
N THR A 602 7.28 -15.68 27.15
CA THR A 602 6.45 -16.15 28.24
C THR A 602 6.91 -15.72 29.63
N LYS A 603 5.94 -15.33 30.48
CA LYS A 603 6.07 -15.25 31.95
C LYS A 603 6.95 -16.41 32.45
N ALA A 604 8.21 -16.13 32.73
CA ALA A 604 9.00 -16.85 33.70
C ALA A 604 9.22 -15.86 34.85
N THR A 605 8.48 -16.12 35.92
CA THR A 605 8.74 -15.68 37.30
C THR A 605 10.01 -14.86 37.48
N ALA A 606 9.83 -13.63 37.94
CA ALA A 606 10.87 -12.86 38.61
C ALA A 606 11.58 -13.77 39.62
N LYS A 607 12.83 -14.11 39.29
CA LYS A 607 13.83 -14.56 40.25
C LYS A 607 14.96 -13.56 40.16
N GLU A 608 15.04 -12.73 41.18
CA GLU A 608 16.29 -12.07 41.54
C GLU A 608 17.41 -13.13 41.58
N THR A 609 18.43 -12.98 40.75
CA THR A 609 19.70 -13.67 40.98
C THR A 609 20.85 -12.84 40.40
N LYS A 610 21.61 -12.26 41.34
CA LYS A 610 23.09 -12.24 41.47
C LYS A 610 23.93 -11.85 40.25
N ASP A 611 24.91 -10.99 40.51
CA ASP A 611 26.06 -10.69 39.65
C ASP A 611 26.60 -11.96 38.98
N ALA A 612 26.27 -12.15 37.70
CA ALA A 612 26.75 -13.29 36.92
C ALA A 612 28.24 -13.08 36.63
N ASN A 613 29.06 -14.07 36.99
CA ASN A 613 30.51 -13.99 36.78
C ASN A 613 30.89 -14.18 35.30
N VAL A 614 32.16 -13.94 34.97
CA VAL A 614 32.69 -14.05 33.59
C VAL A 614 32.36 -15.38 32.89
N TYR A 615 32.31 -16.51 33.61
CA TYR A 615 32.01 -17.83 33.05
C TYR A 615 30.55 -17.97 32.63
N GLN A 616 29.61 -17.50 33.46
CA GLN A 616 28.17 -17.54 33.16
C GLN A 616 27.82 -16.62 31.99
N ARG A 617 28.46 -15.45 31.92
CA ARG A 617 28.33 -14.53 30.79
C ARG A 617 28.89 -15.15 29.51
N LEU A 618 30.03 -15.82 29.57
CA LEU A 618 30.64 -16.47 28.39
C LEU A 618 29.80 -17.64 27.89
N LEU A 619 29.21 -18.45 28.78
CA LEU A 619 28.25 -19.50 28.39
C LEU A 619 27.04 -18.91 27.66
N THR A 620 26.51 -17.79 28.16
CA THR A 620 25.40 -17.07 27.50
C THR A 620 25.82 -16.54 26.13
N ALA A 621 27.06 -16.02 26.01
CA ALA A 621 27.60 -15.56 24.73
C ALA A 621 27.71 -16.71 23.71
N ARG A 622 28.20 -17.88 24.14
CA ARG A 622 28.32 -19.08 23.28
C ARG A 622 26.96 -19.53 22.77
N ALA A 623 25.96 -19.63 23.64
CA ALA A 623 24.60 -20.01 23.26
C ALA A 623 24.01 -19.02 22.22
N LYS A 624 24.11 -17.71 22.48
CA LYS A 624 23.65 -16.67 21.53
C LYS A 624 24.40 -16.69 20.21
N PHE A 625 25.68 -17.06 20.22
CA PHE A 625 26.49 -17.15 19.00
C PHE A 625 26.08 -18.35 18.16
N LEU A 626 25.78 -19.50 18.78
CA LEU A 626 25.24 -20.68 18.11
C LEU A 626 23.88 -20.39 17.47
N GLU A 627 22.98 -19.68 18.17
CA GLU A 627 21.67 -19.27 17.64
C GLU A 627 21.75 -18.26 16.48
N ALA A 628 22.88 -17.57 16.32
CA ALA A 628 23.05 -16.58 15.26
C ALA A 628 23.27 -17.18 13.86
N ASP A 629 23.46 -18.51 13.76
CA ASP A 629 23.60 -19.28 12.51
C ASP A 629 24.57 -18.65 11.48
N VAL A 630 25.78 -18.34 11.96
CA VAL A 630 26.83 -17.70 11.15
C VAL A 630 27.30 -18.65 10.03
N GLN A 631 27.30 -18.16 8.79
CA GLN A 631 27.65 -18.95 7.60
C GLN A 631 29.12 -18.77 7.19
N LYS A 632 29.76 -19.84 6.73
CA LYS A 632 31.15 -19.82 6.23
C LYS A 632 31.22 -19.20 4.82
N THR A 633 32.00 -18.14 4.64
CA THR A 633 32.20 -17.51 3.33
C THR A 633 33.53 -17.87 2.67
N GLY A 634 34.56 -18.20 3.47
CA GLY A 634 35.90 -18.56 2.99
C GLY A 634 35.94 -19.90 2.26
N LYS A 635 36.72 -20.00 1.17
CA LYS A 635 36.88 -21.21 0.35
C LYS A 635 38.35 -21.52 0.11
N ASN A 636 38.80 -22.71 0.47
CA ASN A 636 40.10 -23.22 0.05
C ASN A 636 39.92 -23.97 -1.28
N MET A 637 40.41 -23.39 -2.38
CA MET A 637 40.25 -23.96 -3.74
C MET A 637 41.13 -25.19 -3.99
N HIS A 638 42.20 -25.40 -3.21
CA HIS A 638 43.11 -26.54 -3.35
C HIS A 638 42.61 -27.79 -2.61
N LEU A 639 41.98 -27.60 -1.45
CA LEU A 639 41.49 -28.68 -0.58
C LEU A 639 39.95 -28.77 -0.56
N SER A 640 39.26 -27.92 -1.34
CA SER A 640 37.81 -27.93 -1.58
C SER A 640 36.94 -27.92 -0.32
N PHE A 641 37.34 -27.19 0.72
CA PHE A 641 36.53 -26.98 1.92
C PHE A 641 36.27 -25.50 2.20
N LYS A 642 35.18 -25.22 2.93
CA LYS A 642 34.83 -23.89 3.42
C LYS A 642 35.31 -23.69 4.85
N TYR A 643 35.85 -22.52 5.16
CA TYR A 643 36.28 -22.13 6.50
C TYR A 643 35.65 -20.77 6.87
N PHE A 644 35.57 -20.45 8.16
CA PHE A 644 35.07 -19.16 8.61
C PHE A 644 36.08 -18.04 8.34
N GLU A 645 35.66 -16.93 7.76
CA GLU A 645 36.47 -15.72 7.73
C GLU A 645 36.26 -14.90 9.01
N LEU A 646 37.18 -13.98 9.33
CA LEU A 646 36.99 -13.12 10.50
C LEU A 646 35.74 -12.24 10.35
N ASP A 647 35.40 -11.84 9.13
CA ASP A 647 34.20 -11.05 8.84
C ASP A 647 32.91 -11.84 9.07
N ASP A 648 32.96 -13.18 9.05
CA ASP A 648 31.82 -14.02 9.42
C ASP A 648 31.61 -13.99 10.95
N ILE A 649 32.70 -14.12 11.72
CA ILE A 649 32.65 -14.34 13.18
C ILE A 649 32.59 -13.03 13.97
N VAL A 650 33.52 -12.11 13.71
CA VAL A 650 33.81 -10.97 14.59
C VAL A 650 32.61 -10.02 14.75
N PRO A 651 31.87 -9.62 13.70
CA PRO A 651 30.73 -8.72 13.86
C PRO A 651 29.63 -9.28 14.77
N SER A 652 29.34 -10.58 14.63
CA SER A 652 28.36 -11.28 15.45
C SER A 652 28.87 -11.48 16.89
N ALA A 653 30.13 -11.90 17.04
CA ALA A 653 30.78 -12.12 18.33
C ALA A 653 30.82 -10.85 19.20
N ILE A 654 31.28 -9.72 18.63
CA ILE A 654 31.39 -8.45 19.36
C ILE A 654 30.02 -7.94 19.81
N ARG A 655 29.00 -8.08 18.96
CA ARG A 655 27.63 -7.71 19.33
C ARG A 655 27.13 -8.52 20.54
N ILE A 656 27.39 -9.82 20.54
CA ILE A 656 26.94 -10.73 21.59
C ILE A 656 27.73 -10.50 22.89
N PHE A 657 29.06 -10.37 22.82
CA PHE A 657 29.88 -10.07 23.99
C PHE A 657 29.46 -8.76 24.66
N ASN A 658 29.20 -7.71 23.88
CA ASN A 658 28.67 -6.44 24.41
C ASN A 658 27.30 -6.61 25.08
N GLU A 659 26.43 -7.49 24.56
CA GLU A 659 25.12 -7.74 25.14
C GLU A 659 25.18 -8.48 26.48
N VAL A 660 26.19 -9.33 26.69
CA VAL A 660 26.38 -10.06 27.95
C VAL A 660 27.40 -9.40 28.89
N GLY A 661 27.84 -8.18 28.59
CA GLY A 661 28.81 -7.43 29.39
C GLY A 661 30.20 -8.08 29.42
N LEU A 662 30.71 -8.48 28.26
CA LEU A 662 32.04 -9.01 28.04
C LEU A 662 32.78 -8.22 26.95
N ILE A 663 34.11 -8.16 27.05
CA ILE A 663 34.98 -7.61 26.01
C ILE A 663 36.13 -8.59 25.68
N PRO A 664 36.34 -8.95 24.40
CA PRO A 664 37.50 -9.72 23.99
C PRO A 664 38.69 -8.81 23.67
N ILE A 665 39.84 -9.06 24.31
CA ILE A 665 41.11 -8.39 24.03
C ILE A 665 42.10 -9.43 23.51
N VAL A 666 42.67 -9.19 22.32
CA VAL A 666 43.65 -10.09 21.70
C VAL A 666 45.04 -9.47 21.80
N ASN A 667 46.02 -10.27 22.23
CA ASN A 667 47.42 -9.91 22.27
C ASN A 667 48.28 -11.00 21.60
N PHE A 668 49.38 -10.59 20.97
CA PHE A 668 50.33 -11.49 20.32
C PHE A 668 51.74 -11.22 20.85
N THR A 669 52.46 -12.27 21.25
CA THR A 669 53.90 -12.25 21.54
C THR A 669 54.66 -12.91 20.39
N ALA A 670 55.98 -13.11 20.53
CA ALA A 670 56.79 -13.78 19.51
C ALA A 670 56.39 -15.25 19.30
N ASP A 671 55.82 -15.89 20.32
CA ASP A 671 55.58 -17.33 20.41
C ASP A 671 54.14 -17.70 20.79
N THR A 672 53.31 -16.73 21.19
CA THR A 672 51.98 -16.99 21.76
C THR A 672 50.94 -15.97 21.28
N ALA A 673 49.73 -16.44 20.98
CA ALA A 673 48.56 -15.62 20.74
C ALA A 673 47.55 -15.85 21.87
N THR A 674 47.07 -14.77 22.50
CA THR A 674 46.17 -14.84 23.65
C THR A 674 44.95 -13.95 23.42
N MET A 675 43.76 -14.48 23.71
CA MET A 675 42.52 -13.71 23.83
C MET A 675 42.02 -13.74 25.27
N SER A 676 41.96 -12.59 25.92
CA SER A 676 41.35 -12.42 27.23
C SER A 676 39.92 -11.89 27.08
N ILE A 677 38.95 -12.65 27.57
CA ILE A 677 37.56 -12.22 27.70
C ILE A 677 37.39 -11.64 29.10
N ILE A 678 37.07 -10.35 29.19
CA ILE A 678 37.01 -9.61 30.46
C ILE A 678 35.56 -9.23 30.74
N ASN A 679 35.11 -9.40 31.99
CA ASN A 679 33.82 -8.91 32.46
C ASN A 679 33.86 -7.37 32.56
N THR A 680 32.96 -6.69 31.86
CA THR A 680 32.96 -5.21 31.81
C THR A 680 32.54 -4.59 33.13
N ASP A 681 31.79 -5.32 33.97
CA ASP A 681 31.29 -4.82 35.25
C ASP A 681 32.29 -5.08 36.40
N ASN A 682 33.17 -6.08 36.22
CA ASN A 682 34.27 -6.38 37.14
C ASN A 682 35.52 -6.78 36.36
N PRO A 683 36.40 -5.82 36.00
CA PRO A 683 37.55 -6.08 35.12
C PRO A 683 38.60 -7.08 35.68
N GLU A 684 38.56 -7.39 36.98
CA GLU A 684 39.42 -8.43 37.55
C GLU A 684 38.94 -9.85 37.20
N GLU A 685 37.67 -10.01 36.81
CA GLU A 685 37.12 -11.27 36.31
C GLU A 685 37.40 -11.41 34.81
N SER A 686 38.40 -12.21 34.48
CA SER A 686 38.75 -12.51 33.09
C SER A 686 39.06 -14.00 32.88
N ILE A 687 38.91 -14.45 31.63
CA ILE A 687 39.31 -15.78 31.18
C ILE A 687 40.16 -15.63 29.93
N SER A 688 41.29 -16.32 29.86
CA SER A 688 42.22 -16.25 28.73
C SER A 688 42.24 -17.55 27.94
N PHE A 689 42.12 -17.41 26.63
CA PHE A 689 42.30 -18.48 25.64
C PHE A 689 43.65 -18.25 24.95
N THR A 690 44.53 -19.24 25.02
CA THR A 690 45.91 -19.11 24.57
C THR A 690 46.22 -20.19 23.55
N ALA A 691 46.88 -19.82 22.45
CA ALA A 691 47.35 -20.73 21.42
C ALA A 691 48.80 -20.41 21.02
N PRO A 692 49.62 -21.40 20.65
CA PRO A 692 50.97 -21.17 20.12
C PRO A 692 50.92 -20.31 18.85
N PHE A 693 51.82 -19.33 18.73
CA PHE A 693 51.91 -18.43 17.58
C PHE A 693 53.19 -18.69 16.78
N ASN A 694 53.06 -19.44 15.69
CA ASN A 694 54.15 -19.64 14.73
C ASN A 694 54.00 -18.66 13.56
N GLN A 695 54.98 -17.77 13.41
CA GLN A 695 55.02 -16.86 12.27
C GLN A 695 55.37 -17.62 11.00
N ILE A 696 54.58 -17.41 9.95
CA ILE A 696 54.80 -18.08 8.67
C ILE A 696 55.94 -17.33 7.95
N ALA A 697 56.87 -18.07 7.35
CA ALA A 697 57.93 -17.49 6.55
C ALA A 697 57.36 -16.80 5.29
N PRO A 698 58.02 -15.75 4.76
CA PRO A 698 57.61 -15.13 3.51
C PRO A 698 57.46 -16.13 2.36
N ILE A 699 56.35 -16.06 1.62
CA ILE A 699 56.08 -16.98 0.52
C ILE A 699 57.05 -16.67 -0.63
N VAL A 700 57.79 -17.68 -1.09
CA VAL A 700 58.62 -17.59 -2.30
C VAL A 700 57.82 -18.18 -3.47
N SER A 701 57.66 -17.40 -4.53
CA SER A 701 56.99 -17.87 -5.75
C SER A 701 57.77 -19.01 -6.40
N ASN A 702 57.11 -19.82 -7.24
CA ASN A 702 57.74 -20.89 -8.03
C ASN A 702 58.86 -20.40 -8.97
N ALA A 703 59.01 -19.09 -9.16
CA ALA A 703 60.08 -18.45 -9.93
C ALA A 703 61.24 -17.93 -9.06
N GLY A 704 61.29 -18.28 -7.77
CA GLY A 704 62.36 -17.91 -6.83
C GLY A 704 62.32 -16.45 -6.33
N LYS A 705 61.29 -15.68 -6.70
CA LYS A 705 61.07 -14.32 -6.17
C LYS A 705 60.18 -14.37 -4.93
N GLN A 706 60.61 -13.69 -3.87
CA GLN A 706 59.83 -13.50 -2.65
C GLN A 706 58.53 -12.74 -2.99
N ALA A 707 57.40 -13.43 -2.85
CA ALA A 707 56.07 -12.97 -3.24
C ALA A 707 55.39 -12.12 -2.15
N THR A 708 55.75 -12.33 -0.88
CA THR A 708 55.29 -11.53 0.25
C THR A 708 56.49 -11.01 1.04
N ASN A 709 56.44 -9.80 1.57
CA ASN A 709 57.46 -9.35 2.54
C ASN A 709 57.17 -9.91 3.95
N GLU A 710 58.11 -9.74 4.88
CA GLU A 710 57.99 -10.22 6.27
C GLU A 710 56.75 -9.66 6.99
N MET A 711 56.42 -8.38 6.75
CA MET A 711 55.26 -7.74 7.36
C MET A 711 53.93 -8.33 6.85
N GLN A 712 53.86 -8.69 5.57
CA GLN A 712 52.69 -9.33 4.97
C GLN A 712 52.51 -10.77 5.44
N ALA A 713 53.61 -11.50 5.61
CA ALA A 713 53.58 -12.84 6.18
C ALA A 713 53.12 -12.79 7.66
N LEU A 714 53.65 -11.85 8.44
CA LEU A 714 53.24 -11.61 9.82
C LEU A 714 51.76 -11.22 9.92
N GLY A 715 51.28 -10.30 9.07
CA GLY A 715 49.86 -9.91 9.03
C GLY A 715 48.92 -11.07 8.70
N SER A 716 49.36 -11.99 7.83
CA SER A 716 48.62 -13.21 7.50
C SER A 716 48.58 -14.18 8.69
N SER A 717 49.70 -14.39 9.38
CA SER A 717 49.76 -15.20 10.61
C SER A 717 48.87 -14.63 11.72
N ILE A 718 48.88 -13.30 11.94
CA ILE A 718 48.01 -12.63 12.92
C ILE A 718 46.53 -12.84 12.58
N THR A 719 46.16 -12.68 11.31
CA THR A 719 44.77 -12.86 10.86
C THR A 719 44.30 -14.30 11.07
N TYR A 720 45.14 -15.27 10.72
CA TYR A 720 44.87 -16.69 10.91
C TYR A 720 44.66 -17.02 12.39
N MET A 721 45.57 -16.56 13.26
CA MET A 721 45.54 -16.91 14.67
C MET A 721 44.47 -16.18 15.45
N ARG A 722 44.13 -14.94 15.06
CA ARG A 722 42.97 -14.23 15.58
C ARG A 722 41.67 -15.02 15.34
N ARG A 723 41.54 -15.70 14.21
CA ARG A 723 40.37 -16.55 13.91
C ARG A 723 40.27 -17.73 14.87
N TYR A 724 41.37 -18.46 15.08
CA TYR A 724 41.42 -19.58 16.03
C TYR A 724 41.07 -19.15 17.45
N LEU A 725 41.56 -17.99 17.90
CA LEU A 725 41.22 -17.48 19.23
C LEU A 725 39.73 -17.21 19.39
N TYR A 726 39.06 -16.66 18.38
CA TYR A 726 37.61 -16.50 18.39
C TYR A 726 36.88 -17.85 18.38
N MET A 727 37.37 -18.82 17.61
CA MET A 727 36.80 -20.17 17.59
C MET A 727 36.92 -20.86 18.96
N MET A 728 38.06 -20.73 19.63
CA MET A 728 38.27 -21.25 20.99
C MET A 728 37.37 -20.55 22.02
N ALA A 729 37.29 -19.22 21.96
CA ALA A 729 36.49 -18.45 22.92
C ALA A 729 34.99 -18.75 22.79
N LEU A 730 34.49 -18.92 21.57
CA LEU A 730 33.07 -19.14 21.27
C LEU A 730 32.66 -20.60 21.08
N ASP A 731 33.60 -21.53 21.23
CA ASP A 731 33.36 -22.98 21.08
C ASP A 731 32.83 -23.36 19.69
N ILE A 732 33.41 -22.76 18.65
CA ILE A 732 33.05 -23.04 17.26
C ILE A 732 33.66 -24.38 16.86
N CYS A 733 32.85 -25.43 16.82
CA CYS A 733 33.27 -26.76 16.35
C CYS A 733 33.29 -26.81 14.81
N GLU A 734 34.41 -27.26 14.23
CA GLU A 734 34.46 -27.70 12.83
C GLU A 734 34.46 -29.24 12.77
N SER A 735 34.00 -29.81 11.66
CA SER A 735 34.02 -31.27 11.46
C SER A 735 35.47 -31.77 11.39
N ASP A 736 35.82 -32.79 12.19
CA ASP A 736 37.17 -33.40 12.33
C ASP A 736 37.80 -33.97 11.03
N SER A 737 37.17 -33.77 9.87
CA SER A 737 37.50 -34.44 8.61
C SER A 737 38.73 -33.87 7.86
N ILE A 738 39.40 -32.83 8.38
CA ILE A 738 40.30 -32.00 7.55
C ILE A 738 41.76 -31.93 8.09
N ASP A 739 42.06 -32.47 9.27
CA ASP A 739 43.33 -32.16 9.96
C ASP A 739 44.44 -33.22 9.83
N ALA A 740 44.39 -34.09 8.80
CA ALA A 740 45.40 -35.15 8.63
C ALA A 740 46.52 -34.83 7.62
N ASN A 741 46.45 -33.73 6.86
CA ASN A 741 47.37 -33.52 5.71
C ASN A 741 47.98 -32.11 5.58
N ILE A 742 47.89 -31.26 6.61
CA ILE A 742 48.58 -29.97 6.59
C ILE A 742 50.04 -30.18 7.04
N GLY A 743 50.96 -30.25 6.07
CA GLY A 743 52.41 -30.18 6.33
C GLY A 743 53.30 -31.35 5.88
N ASN A 744 52.80 -32.34 5.14
CA ASN A 744 53.65 -33.41 4.60
C ASN A 744 54.15 -33.08 3.17
N ASP A 745 55.41 -32.67 3.06
CA ASP A 745 56.20 -32.57 1.81
C ASP A 745 56.62 -33.95 1.27
N THR A 746 55.72 -34.92 1.28
CA THR A 746 55.95 -36.22 0.64
C THR A 746 54.91 -36.41 -0.42
N ALA A 747 55.33 -36.49 -1.68
CA ALA A 747 54.47 -36.92 -2.77
C ALA A 747 54.04 -38.38 -2.52
N PRO A 748 52.73 -38.70 -2.46
CA PRO A 748 52.32 -40.10 -2.38
C PRO A 748 51.39 -40.46 -3.53
N ALA A 749 51.94 -41.33 -4.38
CA ALA A 749 51.43 -42.65 -4.76
C ALA A 749 49.91 -42.86 -5.00
N GLN A 750 49.64 -43.43 -6.18
CA GLN A 750 48.42 -44.13 -6.55
C GLN A 750 48.02 -45.16 -5.49
N THR A 751 46.78 -45.09 -4.99
CA THR A 751 46.09 -46.19 -4.28
C THR A 751 44.58 -46.18 -4.57
N GLU A 752 43.99 -47.35 -4.41
CA GLU A 752 42.93 -47.93 -5.25
C GLU A 752 41.50 -47.39 -5.06
N LYS A 753 40.73 -47.53 -6.15
CA LYS A 753 39.29 -47.24 -6.25
C LYS A 753 38.47 -48.09 -5.26
N LYS A 754 37.72 -47.44 -4.37
CA LYS A 754 36.50 -48.04 -3.80
C LYS A 754 35.37 -47.92 -4.82
N ALA A 755 34.70 -49.04 -5.10
CA ALA A 755 33.64 -49.12 -6.09
C ALA A 755 32.48 -48.16 -5.73
N PRO A 756 31.91 -47.45 -6.72
CA PRO A 756 30.77 -46.58 -6.48
C PRO A 756 29.55 -47.39 -6.04
N ALA A 757 28.73 -46.81 -5.14
CA ALA A 757 27.45 -47.36 -4.72
C ALA A 757 26.64 -47.85 -5.92
N THR A 758 26.06 -49.05 -5.79
CA THR A 758 25.35 -49.72 -6.88
C THR A 758 24.15 -48.89 -7.37
N PRO A 759 23.75 -49.03 -8.65
CA PRO A 759 22.61 -48.29 -9.20
C PRO A 759 21.32 -48.42 -8.38
N GLN A 760 21.09 -49.57 -7.73
CA GLN A 760 19.96 -49.80 -6.83
C GLN A 760 20.04 -48.96 -5.55
N GLN A 761 21.21 -48.92 -4.89
CA GLN A 761 21.41 -48.07 -3.70
C GLN A 761 21.31 -46.57 -4.04
N ARG A 762 21.65 -46.17 -5.26
CA ARG A 762 21.45 -44.78 -5.73
C ARG A 762 20.00 -44.48 -6.09
N GLN A 763 19.22 -45.46 -6.53
CA GLN A 763 17.80 -45.30 -6.81
C GLN A 763 16.96 -45.23 -5.53
N GLU A 764 17.27 -46.06 -4.53
CA GLU A 764 16.58 -46.05 -3.23
C GLU A 764 16.77 -44.71 -2.50
N VAL A 765 18.00 -44.20 -2.41
CA VAL A 765 18.29 -42.89 -1.80
C VAL A 765 17.68 -41.73 -2.59
N LYS A 766 17.54 -41.84 -3.91
CA LYS A 766 16.89 -40.81 -4.74
C LYS A 766 15.37 -40.82 -4.56
N GLN A 767 14.74 -41.97 -4.34
CA GLN A 767 13.31 -42.08 -4.01
C GLN A 767 13.00 -41.60 -2.58
N GLU A 768 13.86 -41.87 -1.60
CA GLU A 768 13.68 -41.38 -0.22
C GLU A 768 13.84 -39.86 -0.08
N LEU A 769 14.73 -39.22 -0.85
CA LEU A 769 15.01 -37.78 -0.74
C LEU A 769 14.05 -36.87 -1.54
N THR A 770 13.27 -37.39 -2.49
CA THR A 770 12.43 -36.58 -3.39
C THR A 770 10.94 -36.61 -3.06
N ALA A 771 10.49 -37.51 -2.17
CA ALA A 771 9.07 -37.75 -1.84
C ALA A 771 8.17 -37.69 -3.09
N PRO A 772 8.36 -38.60 -4.06
CA PRO A 772 7.81 -38.50 -5.42
C PRO A 772 6.27 -38.47 -5.45
N ASN A 773 5.63 -39.09 -4.45
CA ASN A 773 4.17 -39.13 -4.29
C ASN A 773 3.56 -37.85 -3.69
N ASP A 774 4.39 -36.93 -3.18
CA ASP A 774 3.89 -35.63 -2.69
C ASP A 774 3.35 -34.80 -3.85
N ASN A 775 2.43 -33.90 -3.54
CA ASN A 775 1.90 -32.97 -4.51
C ASN A 775 3.01 -32.08 -5.11
N ALA A 776 2.92 -31.82 -6.42
CA ALA A 776 3.91 -31.07 -7.16
C ALA A 776 4.07 -29.65 -6.61
N THR A 777 5.30 -29.15 -6.58
CA THR A 777 5.59 -27.78 -6.12
C THR A 777 5.02 -26.74 -7.09
N SER A 778 4.78 -25.53 -6.60
CA SER A 778 4.31 -24.40 -7.43
C SER A 778 5.22 -24.13 -8.62
N LEU A 779 6.53 -24.41 -8.49
CA LEU A 779 7.51 -24.25 -9.57
C LEU A 779 7.35 -25.31 -10.65
N GLN A 780 7.13 -26.58 -10.28
CA GLN A 780 6.90 -27.69 -11.21
C GLN A 780 5.57 -27.50 -11.95
N ILE A 781 4.49 -27.12 -11.26
CA ILE A 781 3.18 -26.84 -11.89
C ILE A 781 3.29 -25.67 -12.87
N LYS A 782 4.05 -24.63 -12.53
CA LYS A 782 4.33 -23.51 -13.45
C LYS A 782 5.12 -23.97 -14.67
N GLY A 783 6.09 -24.88 -14.47
CA GLY A 783 6.82 -25.55 -15.55
C GLY A 783 5.90 -26.30 -16.50
N LEU A 784 5.03 -27.18 -15.97
CA LEU A 784 4.06 -27.97 -16.74
C LEU A 784 3.11 -27.10 -17.57
N LYS A 785 2.54 -26.05 -16.97
CA LYS A 785 1.67 -25.09 -17.67
C LYS A 785 2.40 -24.37 -18.81
N ALA A 786 3.68 -24.06 -18.64
CA ALA A 786 4.48 -23.44 -19.70
C ALA A 786 4.68 -24.38 -20.89
N VAL A 787 5.00 -25.65 -20.64
CA VAL A 787 5.19 -26.61 -21.75
C VAL A 787 3.89 -26.97 -22.44
N LEU A 788 2.78 -27.12 -21.71
CA LEU A 788 1.45 -27.33 -22.30
C LEU A 788 1.02 -26.15 -23.18
N LYS A 789 1.35 -24.92 -22.76
CA LYS A 789 1.09 -23.72 -23.58
C LYS A 789 1.90 -23.76 -24.87
N GLN A 790 3.17 -24.13 -24.81
CA GLN A 790 4.02 -24.31 -25.99
C GLN A 790 3.48 -25.41 -26.92
N LEU A 791 3.03 -26.55 -26.37
CA LEU A 791 2.42 -27.63 -27.16
C LEU A 791 1.14 -27.17 -27.87
N ARG A 792 0.28 -26.39 -27.20
CA ARG A 792 -0.93 -25.83 -27.82
C ARG A 792 -0.61 -24.85 -28.96
N GLU A 793 0.44 -24.05 -28.79
CA GLU A 793 0.88 -23.09 -29.80
C GLU A 793 1.54 -23.79 -31.01
N ALA A 794 2.23 -24.91 -30.78
CA ALA A 794 2.90 -25.70 -31.83
C ALA A 794 1.96 -26.67 -32.57
N ASP A 795 1.03 -27.33 -31.88
CA ASP A 795 0.05 -28.27 -32.45
C ASP A 795 -1.35 -28.08 -31.82
N PRO A 796 -2.20 -27.24 -32.43
CA PRO A 796 -3.57 -27.00 -31.97
C PRO A 796 -4.47 -28.25 -31.91
N SER A 797 -4.11 -29.34 -32.61
CA SER A 797 -4.89 -30.59 -32.59
C SER A 797 -4.81 -31.35 -31.25
N LYS A 798 -3.86 -30.98 -30.38
CA LYS A 798 -3.67 -31.57 -29.05
C LYS A 798 -4.49 -30.93 -27.94
N GLU A 799 -5.38 -29.98 -28.26
CA GLU A 799 -6.15 -29.22 -27.26
C GLU A 799 -7.07 -30.10 -26.39
N GLU A 800 -7.61 -31.19 -26.95
CA GLU A 800 -8.41 -32.18 -26.20
C GLU A 800 -7.55 -32.93 -25.16
N MET A 801 -6.30 -33.27 -25.51
CA MET A 801 -5.35 -33.89 -24.60
C MET A 801 -4.96 -32.95 -23.45
N ILE A 802 -4.70 -31.68 -23.76
CA ILE A 802 -4.36 -30.66 -22.75
C ILE A 802 -5.54 -30.44 -21.79
N SER A 803 -6.77 -30.41 -22.32
CA SER A 803 -7.99 -30.28 -21.53
C SER A 803 -8.19 -31.50 -20.62
N ASN A 804 -7.95 -32.71 -21.12
CA ASN A 804 -8.04 -33.94 -20.33
C ASN A 804 -7.01 -33.98 -19.19
N ILE A 805 -5.76 -33.53 -19.43
CA ILE A 805 -4.74 -33.42 -18.38
C ILE A 805 -5.17 -32.42 -17.30
N ALA A 806 -5.76 -31.28 -17.68
CA ALA A 806 -6.26 -30.31 -16.73
C ALA A 806 -7.42 -30.86 -15.88
N VAL A 807 -8.33 -31.63 -16.47
CA VAL A 807 -9.46 -32.27 -15.75
C VAL A 807 -8.96 -33.35 -14.80
N GLN A 808 -8.08 -34.23 -15.27
CA GLN A 808 -7.54 -35.34 -14.46
C GLN A 808 -6.73 -34.85 -13.25
N THR A 809 -6.14 -33.66 -13.34
CA THR A 809 -5.33 -33.04 -12.26
C THR A 809 -6.10 -31.99 -11.46
N LYS A 810 -7.44 -31.89 -11.63
CA LYS A 810 -8.33 -30.88 -11.02
C LYS A 810 -7.79 -29.44 -11.16
N GLY A 811 -7.38 -29.07 -12.37
CA GLY A 811 -6.79 -27.77 -12.67
C GLY A 811 -5.33 -27.66 -12.21
N PHE A 812 -4.58 -28.78 -12.25
CA PHE A 812 -3.18 -28.89 -11.85
C PHE A 812 -2.94 -28.72 -10.34
N THR A 813 -3.97 -28.95 -9.51
CA THR A 813 -3.90 -28.85 -8.04
C THR A 813 -3.68 -30.21 -7.37
N GLU A 814 -3.96 -31.30 -8.07
CA GLU A 814 -3.73 -32.67 -7.61
C GLU A 814 -2.89 -33.42 -8.65
N ILE A 815 -1.56 -33.37 -8.50
CA ILE A 815 -0.59 -34.08 -9.33
C ILE A 815 0.70 -34.32 -8.54
N SER A 816 1.22 -35.54 -8.53
CA SER A 816 2.45 -35.84 -7.79
C SER A 816 3.68 -35.18 -8.44
N LYS A 817 4.76 -34.99 -7.67
CA LYS A 817 6.03 -34.45 -8.19
C LYS A 817 6.56 -35.31 -9.33
N SER A 818 6.47 -36.65 -9.23
CA SER A 818 6.90 -37.56 -10.30
C SER A 818 6.03 -37.45 -11.54
N ASP A 819 4.70 -37.44 -11.39
CA ASP A 819 3.79 -37.38 -12.54
C ASP A 819 3.91 -36.03 -13.27
N CYS A 820 4.14 -34.95 -12.52
CA CYS A 820 4.34 -33.62 -13.08
C CYS A 820 5.63 -33.54 -13.91
N GLU A 821 6.72 -34.13 -13.42
CA GLU A 821 7.99 -34.20 -14.16
C GLU A 821 7.91 -35.13 -15.39
N GLU A 822 7.23 -36.27 -15.28
CA GLU A 822 7.00 -37.17 -16.42
C GLU A 822 6.15 -36.50 -17.51
N LEU A 823 5.07 -35.80 -17.13
CA LEU A 823 4.25 -35.04 -18.08
C LEU A 823 5.05 -33.93 -18.75
N ILE A 824 5.86 -33.17 -17.99
CA ILE A 824 6.77 -32.15 -18.55
C ILE A 824 7.70 -32.76 -19.59
N ASN A 825 8.34 -33.89 -19.28
CA ASN A 825 9.29 -34.52 -20.19
C ASN A 825 8.60 -35.08 -21.44
N ARG A 826 7.45 -35.75 -21.28
CA ARG A 826 6.66 -36.27 -22.40
C ARG A 826 6.18 -35.16 -23.34
N ILE A 827 5.75 -34.02 -22.80
CA ILE A 827 5.33 -32.88 -23.61
C ILE A 827 6.53 -32.22 -24.31
N LYS A 828 7.70 -32.17 -23.66
CA LYS A 828 8.95 -31.70 -24.30
C LYS A 828 9.41 -32.62 -25.42
N GLU A 829 9.27 -33.94 -25.28
CA GLU A 829 9.53 -34.90 -26.34
C GLU A 829 8.58 -34.70 -27.52
N MET A 830 7.29 -34.50 -27.26
CA MET A 830 6.31 -34.17 -28.32
C MET A 830 6.60 -32.85 -29.03
N LEU A 831 7.25 -31.89 -28.34
CA LEU A 831 7.74 -30.64 -28.92
C LEU A 831 9.11 -30.79 -29.62
N GLY A 832 9.83 -31.89 -29.37
CA GLY A 832 11.21 -32.15 -29.81
C GLY A 832 11.34 -33.13 -30.99
N GLU A 833 10.28 -33.85 -31.37
CA GLU A 833 10.21 -34.61 -32.62
C GLU A 833 9.71 -33.71 -33.78
N GLY A 834 10.58 -32.81 -34.22
CA GLY A 834 10.35 -31.94 -35.38
C GLY A 834 11.62 -31.32 -35.97
N SER A 835 12.80 -31.84 -35.63
CA SER A 835 14.08 -31.34 -36.14
C SER A 835 15.10 -32.44 -36.37
N GLU A 836 14.69 -33.48 -37.10
CA GLU A 836 15.57 -34.33 -37.92
C GLU A 836 14.84 -34.68 -39.23
N GLU A 837 14.73 -33.69 -40.12
CA GLU A 837 15.00 -33.73 -41.58
C GLU A 837 14.65 -32.39 -42.24
#